data_AF-A0A8T4Z3A3-F1
#
_entry.id   AF-A0A8T4Z3A3-F1
#
_cell.length_a   1.000
_cell.length_b   1.000
_cell.length_c   1.000
_cell.angle_alpha   90.00
_cell.angle_beta   90.00
_cell.angle_gamma   90.00
#
_symmetry.space_group_name_H-M   'P 1'
#
loop_
_entity.id
_entity.type
_entity.pdbx_description
1 polymer ?
#
loop_
_entity_poly.entity_id
_entity_poly.type
_entity_poly.pdbx_seq_one_letter_code
_entity_poly.pdbx_strand_id
1 'polypeptide(L)'
;MRLPKASTLLLILVSVAILGASPYTSFIPEVEGIAGVNVIVSPASQTVDYTVNQYAWYSVVVQSVDGYLGPVTLNATVQSGPGKLSLSFPSGSTVAVSLNGQTFTYLMVTVGSPLDSPPGIYTIKVTATPTGSAVPSSSTTQLIVIEHDPTVGDFRLSSSPGTVIDVVPGGTGALQINVQGFKTTAGSIAVSLLMASSMPSELSYSFDPFIVKVTGYGTNTSILSITTTALTPAGNYTLVVTGTAELISYGYSQRIHSWAVTVRVSGFYIVPSPIEKSVIVGKSTTLNIGVQSVGTFSSSVTLSASNVPAGMTATFNPASVLPPPGGLGSSILTISTAPTLAQGTYFLTIRGTSGSLTSAEYIRISVGNFTVTVTPSSRTVAQDSTTTFTVTGTSSDEYSATMTLTVSGLPAGVDYTFSPSSILIPAAGSASSTLTLSVGSTAPTGSYPLTITGTSGTQSQSVTATLIIVAKPDFLLTVTPSSATVRNGSSTTFTLTVISINSFSSPVSLTVNIPAATQATGSISPSSVAPPAGGSATATLTVTTYATAPAASGTITVTGTSGELTHTATATLTISPTAGRICIIATATYGSELAPEVYFLRLFRDRSVQTTFAGSQFMDVFNAWYYSFSPTVAEYVRSNLLLRSIVKAVLYPLLGILHAAQWVYVTLSFNPELAIVAAGIFASGLIGIVYFAPPTLLALSLARRKVSRLTLKPLAYAWVACVLLLVISELSSAPVLMMFSTASLVLTTIAGSAIYTVARAQRLLK
;
A
#
# COMPACT_ATOMS: atom_id res chain seq x y z
N MET A 1 2.91 4.79 -55.72
CA MET A 1 1.43 4.86 -55.77
C MET A 1 0.91 3.98 -56.92
N ARG A 2 0.68 2.70 -56.69
CA ARG A 2 -0.02 1.77 -57.61
C ARG A 2 -0.58 0.59 -56.79
N LEU A 3 -1.88 0.35 -56.95
CA LEU A 3 -2.62 -0.88 -56.59
C LEU A 3 -2.60 -1.80 -57.85
N PRO A 4 -2.98 -3.12 -57.82
CA PRO A 4 -4.18 -3.59 -57.12
C PRO A 4 -4.28 -5.06 -56.59
N LYS A 5 -5.16 -5.21 -55.58
CA LYS A 5 -6.24 -6.22 -55.39
C LYS A 5 -5.98 -7.75 -55.31
N ALA A 6 -6.96 -8.34 -54.61
CA ALA A 6 -7.44 -9.72 -54.60
C ALA A 6 -6.60 -10.77 -53.82
N SER A 7 -7.12 -11.65 -52.95
CA SER A 7 -8.46 -12.05 -52.45
C SER A 7 -8.80 -13.53 -52.71
N THR A 8 -8.39 -14.38 -51.77
CA THR A 8 -9.23 -15.38 -51.08
C THR A 8 -9.71 -16.66 -51.81
N LEU A 9 -9.59 -17.79 -51.07
CA LEU A 9 -10.50 -18.97 -50.99
C LEU A 9 -10.14 -20.28 -51.77
N LEU A 10 -10.44 -21.43 -51.11
CA LEU A 10 -10.36 -22.87 -51.52
C LEU A 10 -8.94 -23.44 -51.81
N LEU A 11 -8.49 -24.59 -51.24
CA LEU A 11 -8.91 -26.01 -51.33
C LEU A 11 -8.59 -26.68 -52.70
N ILE A 12 -8.10 -27.93 -52.84
CA ILE A 12 -7.63 -28.97 -51.88
C ILE A 12 -6.83 -30.10 -52.62
N LEU A 13 -5.88 -30.81 -51.95
CA LEU A 13 -5.17 -32.09 -52.30
C LEU A 13 -4.56 -32.23 -53.74
N VAL A 14 -3.66 -33.16 -54.12
CA VAL A 14 -3.37 -34.59 -53.84
C VAL A 14 -1.84 -34.82 -54.00
N SER A 15 -1.10 -35.37 -53.03
CA SER A 15 -0.60 -36.77 -52.88
C SER A 15 0.25 -37.30 -54.08
N VAL A 16 1.33 -38.10 -53.99
CA VAL A 16 1.71 -39.36 -53.27
C VAL A 16 3.26 -39.53 -53.42
N ALA A 17 4.09 -40.33 -52.71
CA ALA A 17 4.26 -40.80 -51.31
C ALA A 17 5.52 -41.75 -51.28
N ILE A 18 5.58 -42.77 -50.38
CA ILE A 18 6.39 -44.03 -50.42
C ILE A 18 7.90 -43.97 -50.03
N LEU A 19 8.49 -44.94 -49.27
CA LEU A 19 8.02 -45.79 -48.13
C LEU A 19 9.23 -46.58 -47.49
N GLY A 20 9.09 -47.09 -46.25
CA GLY A 20 9.99 -48.11 -45.64
C GLY A 20 10.52 -47.72 -44.24
N ALA A 21 9.87 -48.07 -43.12
CA ALA A 21 9.85 -49.38 -42.41
C ALA A 21 11.17 -49.67 -41.63
N SER A 22 11.24 -49.63 -40.27
CA SER A 22 10.49 -50.35 -39.19
C SER A 22 11.03 -51.80 -38.97
N PRO A 23 11.07 -52.39 -37.75
CA PRO A 23 10.35 -52.03 -36.50
C PRO A 23 11.18 -52.04 -35.17
N TYR A 24 10.58 -51.59 -34.06
CA TYR A 24 10.34 -52.44 -32.87
C TYR A 24 9.38 -51.78 -31.83
N THR A 25 8.16 -52.32 -31.77
CA THR A 25 7.20 -52.36 -30.62
C THR A 25 7.10 -51.21 -29.60
N SER A 26 6.06 -50.38 -29.76
CA SER A 26 5.15 -50.02 -28.67
C SER A 26 3.73 -49.74 -29.20
N PHE A 27 2.81 -50.68 -28.99
CA PHE A 27 1.35 -50.46 -29.17
C PHE A 27 0.81 -49.70 -27.95
N ILE A 28 -0.23 -48.86 -28.00
CA ILE A 28 -0.95 -48.21 -29.11
C ILE A 28 -1.39 -46.82 -28.57
N PRO A 29 -1.55 -45.77 -29.40
CA PRO A 29 -2.03 -44.47 -28.92
C PRO A 29 -3.53 -44.48 -28.67
N GLU A 30 -3.98 -43.74 -27.64
CA GLU A 30 -5.37 -43.29 -27.54
C GLU A 30 -5.40 -41.76 -27.69
N VAL A 31 -6.20 -41.30 -28.64
CA VAL A 31 -6.51 -39.88 -28.85
C VAL A 31 -7.49 -39.43 -27.76
N GLU A 32 -7.52 -38.14 -27.40
CA GLU A 32 -8.55 -37.59 -26.50
C GLU A 32 -9.96 -37.71 -27.11
N GLY A 33 -10.57 -38.88 -26.96
CA GLY A 33 -12.02 -39.04 -26.95
C GLY A 33 -12.57 -38.33 -25.71
N ILE A 34 -13.53 -37.44 -25.89
CA ILE A 34 -14.15 -36.70 -24.78
C ILE A 34 -14.99 -37.70 -23.97
N ALA A 35 -14.45 -38.16 -22.84
CA ALA A 35 -14.98 -39.30 -22.10
C ALA A 35 -16.47 -39.16 -21.76
N GLY A 36 -17.30 -40.03 -22.34
CA GLY A 36 -18.76 -39.89 -22.35
C GLY A 36 -19.52 -40.76 -21.34
N VAL A 37 -20.80 -40.41 -21.15
CA VAL A 37 -21.78 -41.20 -20.39
C VAL A 37 -23.07 -41.40 -21.19
N ASN A 38 -23.73 -42.54 -21.00
CA ASN A 38 -25.07 -42.82 -21.52
C ASN A 38 -26.12 -42.73 -20.40
N VAL A 39 -27.37 -42.41 -20.76
CA VAL A 39 -28.52 -42.35 -19.84
C VAL A 39 -29.61 -43.28 -20.34
N ILE A 40 -30.13 -44.14 -19.49
CA ILE A 40 -31.27 -45.03 -19.79
C ILE A 40 -32.36 -44.80 -18.75
N VAL A 41 -33.61 -44.65 -19.17
CA VAL A 41 -34.77 -44.49 -18.30
C VAL A 41 -35.75 -45.64 -18.55
N SER A 42 -36.21 -46.31 -17.50
CA SER A 42 -37.14 -47.45 -17.60
C SER A 42 -38.21 -47.42 -16.50
N PRO A 43 -39.49 -47.76 -16.79
CA PRO A 43 -40.03 -48.11 -18.11
C PRO A 43 -40.10 -46.90 -19.08
N ALA A 44 -40.28 -47.19 -20.37
CA ALA A 44 -40.38 -46.16 -21.42
C ALA A 44 -41.71 -45.39 -21.41
N SER A 45 -42.76 -45.96 -20.80
CA SER A 45 -44.01 -45.26 -20.50
C SER A 45 -44.70 -45.83 -19.25
N GLN A 46 -45.56 -45.04 -18.60
CA GLN A 46 -46.47 -45.46 -17.53
C GLN A 46 -47.85 -44.80 -17.68
N THR A 47 -48.90 -45.45 -17.16
CA THR A 47 -50.30 -44.97 -17.24
C THR A 47 -50.88 -44.80 -15.84
N VAL A 48 -51.22 -43.56 -15.46
CA VAL A 48 -51.63 -43.18 -14.10
C VAL A 48 -52.93 -42.39 -14.14
N ASP A 49 -53.82 -42.58 -13.15
CA ASP A 49 -55.04 -41.76 -13.01
C ASP A 49 -54.76 -40.37 -12.45
N TYR A 50 -55.51 -39.37 -12.89
CA TYR A 50 -55.47 -37.98 -12.41
C TYR A 50 -55.97 -37.75 -10.95
N THR A 51 -55.84 -38.77 -10.09
CA THR A 51 -56.21 -38.71 -8.67
C THR A 51 -55.09 -38.07 -7.83
N VAL A 52 -55.49 -37.38 -6.76
CA VAL A 52 -54.57 -36.58 -5.93
C VAL A 52 -53.52 -37.48 -5.24
N ASN A 53 -52.25 -37.06 -5.29
CA ASN A 53 -51.10 -37.77 -4.71
C ASN A 53 -50.80 -39.14 -5.34
N GLN A 54 -50.93 -39.28 -6.67
CA GLN A 54 -50.35 -40.41 -7.39
C GLN A 54 -48.88 -40.17 -7.73
N TYR A 55 -48.10 -41.26 -7.72
CA TYR A 55 -46.66 -41.25 -7.95
C TYR A 55 -46.29 -42.24 -9.05
N ALA A 56 -45.48 -41.80 -10.02
CA ALA A 56 -44.82 -42.66 -10.98
C ALA A 56 -43.31 -42.67 -10.71
N TRP A 57 -42.77 -43.87 -10.52
CA TRP A 57 -41.36 -44.13 -10.23
C TRP A 57 -40.66 -44.64 -11.48
N TYR A 58 -39.62 -43.94 -11.92
CA TYR A 58 -38.78 -44.37 -13.04
C TYR A 58 -37.38 -44.67 -12.53
N SER A 59 -36.84 -45.80 -13.01
CA SER A 59 -35.42 -46.11 -12.88
C SER A 59 -34.60 -45.31 -13.89
N VAL A 60 -33.42 -44.85 -13.48
CA VAL A 60 -32.49 -44.05 -14.28
C VAL A 60 -31.09 -44.64 -14.10
N VAL A 61 -30.46 -45.06 -15.19
CA VAL A 61 -29.08 -45.58 -15.19
C VAL A 61 -28.17 -44.64 -15.94
N VAL A 62 -27.03 -44.32 -15.33
CA VAL A 62 -25.92 -43.61 -15.96
C VAL A 62 -24.79 -44.62 -16.17
N GLN A 63 -24.41 -44.84 -17.43
CA GLN A 63 -23.37 -45.80 -17.81
C GLN A 63 -22.14 -45.06 -18.35
N SER A 64 -20.94 -45.43 -17.90
CA SER A 64 -19.68 -44.97 -18.51
C SER A 64 -19.54 -45.58 -19.90
N VAL A 65 -19.24 -44.77 -20.92
CA VAL A 65 -19.09 -45.23 -22.31
C VAL A 65 -17.62 -45.34 -22.69
N ASP A 66 -16.83 -44.31 -22.37
CA ASP A 66 -15.42 -44.17 -22.78
C ASP A 66 -14.52 -43.99 -21.54
N GLY A 67 -14.67 -44.86 -20.53
CA GLY A 67 -13.85 -44.83 -19.32
C GLY A 67 -14.05 -43.63 -18.39
N TYR A 68 -15.09 -42.80 -18.61
CA TYR A 68 -15.40 -41.65 -17.75
C TYR A 68 -15.49 -42.03 -16.26
N LEU A 69 -14.84 -41.22 -15.44
CA LEU A 69 -14.76 -41.30 -13.99
C LEU A 69 -15.15 -39.96 -13.37
N GLY A 70 -16.07 -39.95 -12.40
CA GLY A 70 -16.38 -38.78 -11.58
C GLY A 70 -17.86 -38.42 -11.46
N PRO A 71 -18.18 -37.26 -10.86
CA PRO A 71 -19.56 -36.84 -10.62
C PRO A 71 -20.27 -36.37 -11.89
N VAL A 72 -21.53 -36.76 -12.02
CA VAL A 72 -22.44 -36.42 -13.12
C VAL A 72 -23.70 -35.79 -12.54
N THR A 73 -24.07 -34.60 -13.01
CA THR A 73 -25.28 -33.90 -12.58
C THR A 73 -26.46 -34.27 -13.48
N LEU A 74 -27.55 -34.68 -12.85
CA LEU A 74 -28.81 -35.08 -13.49
C LEU A 74 -29.86 -33.98 -13.36
N ASN A 75 -30.60 -33.75 -14.44
CA ASN A 75 -31.75 -32.87 -14.47
C ASN A 75 -32.91 -33.58 -15.19
N ALA A 76 -34.14 -33.36 -14.71
CA ALA A 76 -35.37 -33.91 -15.30
C ALA A 76 -36.33 -32.76 -15.63
N THR A 77 -36.79 -32.71 -16.87
CA THR A 77 -37.64 -31.63 -17.38
C THR A 77 -38.81 -32.18 -18.19
N VAL A 78 -40.01 -31.65 -17.99
CA VAL A 78 -41.14 -31.89 -18.91
C VAL A 78 -40.83 -31.21 -20.24
N GLN A 79 -40.69 -31.98 -21.30
CA GLN A 79 -40.41 -31.51 -22.66
C GLN A 79 -41.69 -31.14 -23.42
N SER A 80 -42.79 -31.83 -23.14
CA SER A 80 -44.13 -31.54 -23.65
C SER A 80 -45.19 -32.16 -22.74
N GLY A 81 -46.40 -31.59 -22.73
CA GLY A 81 -47.55 -32.07 -21.95
C GLY A 81 -48.48 -30.93 -21.53
N PRO A 82 -49.75 -31.20 -21.19
CA PRO A 82 -50.70 -30.18 -20.78
C PRO A 82 -50.55 -29.85 -19.29
N GLY A 83 -49.81 -28.80 -18.92
CA GLY A 83 -49.66 -28.37 -17.52
C GLY A 83 -48.29 -28.70 -16.94
N LYS A 84 -48.21 -28.97 -15.62
CA LYS A 84 -46.96 -29.13 -14.86
C LYS A 84 -46.98 -30.38 -13.99
N LEU A 85 -45.89 -31.13 -14.04
CA LEU A 85 -45.58 -32.23 -13.13
C LEU A 85 -44.50 -31.80 -12.14
N SER A 86 -44.51 -32.36 -10.93
CA SER A 86 -43.37 -32.25 -10.02
C SER A 86 -42.39 -33.41 -10.30
N LEU A 87 -41.11 -33.07 -10.48
CA LEU A 87 -40.03 -33.99 -10.83
C LEU A 87 -38.93 -33.91 -9.76
N SER A 88 -38.49 -35.03 -9.21
CA SER A 88 -37.44 -35.05 -8.18
C SER A 88 -36.62 -36.34 -8.17
N PHE A 89 -35.35 -36.24 -7.82
CA PHE A 89 -34.46 -37.39 -7.56
C PHE A 89 -34.29 -37.53 -6.04
N PRO A 90 -34.83 -38.57 -5.37
CA PRO A 90 -34.76 -38.67 -3.90
C PRO A 90 -33.33 -38.86 -3.38
N SER A 91 -32.46 -39.47 -4.19
CA SER A 91 -31.03 -39.65 -3.91
C SER A 91 -30.19 -38.39 -4.17
N GLY A 92 -30.82 -37.25 -4.49
CA GLY A 92 -30.15 -36.06 -4.98
C GLY A 92 -29.87 -36.10 -6.49
N SER A 93 -29.45 -34.94 -7.03
CA SER A 93 -29.23 -34.73 -8.46
C SER A 93 -27.80 -35.03 -8.94
N THR A 94 -26.89 -35.51 -8.09
CA THR A 94 -25.50 -35.79 -8.47
C THR A 94 -25.15 -37.24 -8.20
N VAL A 95 -24.58 -37.91 -9.19
CA VAL A 95 -24.28 -39.35 -9.19
C VAL A 95 -22.82 -39.55 -9.60
N ALA A 96 -22.04 -40.32 -8.84
CA ALA A 96 -20.64 -40.61 -9.17
C ALA A 96 -20.53 -41.88 -10.02
N VAL A 97 -19.86 -41.79 -11.17
CA VAL A 97 -19.66 -42.91 -12.10
C VAL A 97 -18.26 -43.49 -11.94
N SER A 98 -18.17 -44.81 -11.84
CA SER A 98 -16.93 -45.59 -11.74
C SER A 98 -16.43 -46.10 -13.10
N LEU A 99 -15.16 -46.50 -13.17
CA LEU A 99 -14.50 -46.98 -14.39
C LEU A 99 -15.21 -48.23 -14.94
N ASN A 100 -15.69 -48.15 -16.18
CA ASN A 100 -16.54 -49.17 -16.84
C ASN A 100 -17.84 -49.50 -16.08
N GLY A 101 -18.27 -48.63 -15.15
CA GLY A 101 -19.41 -48.86 -14.27
C GLY A 101 -20.75 -48.38 -14.82
N GLN A 102 -21.82 -48.91 -14.24
CA GLN A 102 -23.16 -48.34 -14.29
C GLN A 102 -23.53 -47.84 -12.89
N THR A 103 -24.19 -46.68 -12.82
CA THR A 103 -24.68 -46.13 -11.55
C THR A 103 -26.18 -45.85 -11.65
N PHE A 104 -26.90 -46.21 -10.60
CA PHE A 104 -28.36 -46.34 -10.58
C PHE A 104 -28.96 -45.25 -9.70
N THR A 105 -30.01 -44.59 -10.19
CA THR A 105 -30.81 -43.62 -9.44
C THR A 105 -32.25 -43.61 -9.96
N TYR A 106 -33.09 -42.76 -9.37
CA TYR A 106 -34.54 -42.88 -9.52
C TYR A 106 -35.19 -41.50 -9.63
N LEU A 107 -36.10 -41.38 -10.58
CA LEU A 107 -36.92 -40.19 -10.79
C LEU A 107 -38.31 -40.46 -10.21
N MET A 108 -38.68 -39.70 -9.17
CA MET A 108 -40.05 -39.61 -8.69
C MET A 108 -40.78 -38.52 -9.49
N VAL A 109 -41.90 -38.90 -10.09
CA VAL A 109 -42.84 -38.00 -10.75
C VAL A 109 -44.11 -37.97 -9.92
N THR A 110 -44.49 -36.80 -9.41
CA THR A 110 -45.73 -36.61 -8.66
C THR A 110 -46.78 -35.96 -9.54
N VAL A 111 -47.93 -36.61 -9.68
CA VAL A 111 -49.14 -36.04 -10.27
C VAL A 111 -49.77 -35.09 -9.24
N GLY A 112 -50.04 -33.86 -9.64
CA GLY A 112 -50.41 -32.75 -8.76
C GLY A 112 -51.91 -32.69 -8.46
N SER A 113 -52.44 -31.47 -8.32
CA SER A 113 -53.88 -31.29 -8.33
C SER A 113 -54.43 -31.43 -9.77
N PRO A 114 -55.74 -31.73 -9.95
CA PRO A 114 -56.35 -31.76 -11.28
C PRO A 114 -56.30 -30.44 -12.06
N LEU A 115 -55.94 -29.32 -11.41
CA LEU A 115 -55.71 -28.01 -12.05
C LEU A 115 -54.27 -27.86 -12.57
N ASP A 116 -53.29 -28.53 -11.95
CA ASP A 116 -51.87 -28.43 -12.30
C ASP A 116 -51.47 -29.45 -13.36
N SER A 117 -51.97 -30.67 -13.25
CA SER A 117 -51.65 -31.81 -14.13
C SER A 117 -52.92 -32.49 -14.66
N PRO A 118 -53.64 -31.87 -15.61
CA PRO A 118 -54.80 -32.48 -16.27
C PRO A 118 -54.42 -33.71 -17.14
N PRO A 119 -55.42 -34.52 -17.56
CA PRO A 119 -55.19 -35.67 -18.42
C PRO A 119 -54.47 -35.34 -19.73
N GLY A 120 -53.52 -36.18 -20.12
CA GLY A 120 -52.72 -36.07 -21.33
C GLY A 120 -51.40 -36.83 -21.25
N ILE A 121 -50.65 -36.79 -22.37
CA ILE A 121 -49.32 -37.40 -22.47
C ILE A 121 -48.26 -36.35 -22.14
N TYR A 122 -47.42 -36.63 -21.15
CA TYR A 122 -46.26 -35.83 -20.78
C TYR A 122 -44.98 -36.54 -21.22
N THR A 123 -44.18 -35.90 -22.06
CA THR A 123 -42.82 -36.37 -22.39
C THR A 123 -41.86 -35.80 -21.37
N ILE A 124 -41.17 -36.66 -20.62
CA ILE A 124 -40.20 -36.27 -19.60
C ILE A 124 -38.80 -36.60 -20.14
N LYS A 125 -37.94 -35.58 -20.21
CA LYS A 125 -36.54 -35.71 -20.61
C LYS A 125 -35.64 -35.71 -19.37
N VAL A 126 -34.83 -36.75 -19.23
CA VAL A 126 -33.73 -36.83 -18.24
C VAL A 126 -32.42 -36.55 -18.96
N THR A 127 -31.62 -35.65 -18.42
CA THR A 127 -30.32 -35.22 -18.98
C THR A 127 -29.23 -35.39 -17.94
N ALA A 128 -28.08 -35.94 -18.34
CA ALA A 128 -26.88 -36.12 -17.54
C ALA A 128 -25.74 -35.26 -18.09
N THR A 129 -25.14 -34.46 -17.22
CA THR A 129 -24.03 -33.56 -17.55
C THR A 129 -22.81 -33.94 -16.71
N PRO A 130 -21.73 -34.46 -17.31
CA PRO A 130 -20.48 -34.73 -16.59
C PRO A 130 -19.84 -33.43 -16.06
N THR A 131 -19.21 -33.52 -14.89
CA THR A 131 -18.56 -32.37 -14.26
C THR A 131 -17.24 -32.07 -14.96
N GLY A 132 -17.05 -30.85 -15.47
CA GLY A 132 -15.84 -30.47 -16.22
C GLY A 132 -16.05 -30.16 -17.71
N SER A 133 -17.30 -30.02 -18.18
CA SER A 133 -17.67 -29.56 -19.53
C SER A 133 -17.55 -30.60 -20.67
N ALA A 134 -17.89 -31.86 -20.40
CA ALA A 134 -18.19 -32.83 -21.47
C ALA A 134 -19.62 -32.65 -22.04
N VAL A 135 -19.91 -33.28 -23.19
CA VAL A 135 -21.21 -33.22 -23.87
C VAL A 135 -22.30 -33.90 -23.02
N PRO A 136 -23.46 -33.25 -22.77
CA PRO A 136 -24.53 -33.86 -21.98
C PRO A 136 -25.29 -34.92 -22.78
N SER A 137 -25.58 -36.05 -22.12
CA SER A 137 -26.36 -37.17 -22.66
C SER A 137 -27.80 -37.13 -22.13
N SER A 138 -28.77 -37.70 -22.85
CA SER A 138 -30.17 -37.62 -22.43
C SER A 138 -31.08 -38.71 -22.99
N SER A 139 -32.07 -39.12 -22.20
CA SER A 139 -33.11 -40.09 -22.55
C SER A 139 -34.50 -39.55 -22.20
N THR A 140 -35.53 -40.03 -22.89
CA THR A 140 -36.93 -39.62 -22.71
C THR A 140 -37.82 -40.78 -22.27
N THR A 141 -38.82 -40.49 -21.45
CA THR A 141 -39.90 -41.41 -21.04
C THR A 141 -41.26 -40.69 -21.07
N GLN A 142 -42.37 -41.43 -21.10
CA GLN A 142 -43.72 -40.87 -21.19
C GLN A 142 -44.58 -41.19 -19.97
N LEU A 143 -45.11 -40.16 -19.29
CA LEU A 143 -46.21 -40.34 -18.36
C LEU A 143 -47.53 -40.05 -19.07
N ILE A 144 -48.42 -41.03 -19.14
CA ILE A 144 -49.78 -40.89 -19.63
C ILE A 144 -50.68 -40.71 -18.41
N VAL A 145 -51.10 -39.47 -18.13
CA VAL A 145 -52.12 -39.19 -17.12
C VAL A 145 -53.48 -39.32 -17.81
N ILE A 146 -54.37 -40.17 -17.31
CA ILE A 146 -55.73 -40.30 -17.85
C ILE A 146 -56.80 -39.93 -16.83
N GLU A 147 -57.99 -39.63 -17.34
CA GLU A 147 -59.16 -39.41 -16.51
C GLU A 147 -59.57 -40.73 -15.83
N HIS A 148 -59.85 -40.66 -14.53
CA HIS A 148 -60.26 -41.81 -13.72
C HIS A 148 -61.64 -42.30 -14.15
N ASP A 149 -61.68 -43.27 -15.06
CA ASP A 149 -62.89 -44.01 -15.42
C ASP A 149 -63.28 -44.94 -14.25
N PRO A 150 -64.39 -44.68 -13.54
CA PRO A 150 -64.79 -45.46 -12.37
C PRO A 150 -65.48 -46.79 -12.73
N THR A 151 -65.40 -47.22 -14.01
CA THR A 151 -65.80 -48.53 -14.52
C THR A 151 -64.60 -49.43 -14.86
N VAL A 152 -63.46 -48.83 -15.24
CA VAL A 152 -62.19 -49.54 -15.49
C VAL A 152 -61.46 -49.74 -14.17
N GLY A 153 -61.28 -51.00 -13.78
CA GLY A 153 -60.55 -51.35 -12.57
C GLY A 153 -59.09 -50.87 -12.61
N ASP A 154 -58.65 -50.22 -11.55
CA ASP A 154 -57.27 -49.78 -11.34
C ASP A 154 -56.69 -50.36 -10.03
N PHE A 155 -55.39 -50.19 -9.78
CA PHE A 155 -54.72 -50.69 -8.59
C PHE A 155 -53.57 -49.77 -8.14
N ARG A 156 -53.26 -49.77 -6.85
CA ARG A 156 -52.00 -49.24 -6.33
C ARG A 156 -51.08 -50.33 -5.79
N LEU A 157 -49.79 -50.03 -5.79
CA LEU A 157 -48.75 -50.77 -5.08
C LEU A 157 -48.39 -50.05 -3.77
N SER A 158 -47.97 -50.82 -2.78
CA SER A 158 -47.34 -50.36 -1.55
C SER A 158 -46.51 -51.50 -0.94
N SER A 159 -45.81 -51.28 0.16
CA SER A 159 -45.06 -52.33 0.84
C SER A 159 -45.15 -52.27 2.37
N SER A 160 -44.93 -53.40 3.03
CA SER A 160 -45.07 -53.58 4.49
C SER A 160 -43.94 -54.47 5.05
N PRO A 161 -43.36 -54.18 6.23
CA PRO A 161 -43.71 -53.12 7.19
C PRO A 161 -43.14 -51.72 6.84
N GLY A 162 -42.45 -51.60 5.70
CA GLY A 162 -41.92 -50.34 5.19
C GLY A 162 -41.48 -50.48 3.74
N THR A 163 -40.56 -49.63 3.28
CA THR A 163 -39.99 -49.66 1.93
C THR A 163 -38.57 -50.24 1.88
N VAL A 164 -38.10 -50.90 2.94
CA VAL A 164 -36.68 -51.27 3.10
C VAL A 164 -36.51 -52.79 3.27
N ILE A 165 -35.56 -53.35 2.53
CA ILE A 165 -35.06 -54.72 2.67
C ILE A 165 -33.62 -54.63 3.18
N ASP A 166 -33.30 -55.20 4.34
CA ASP A 166 -31.92 -55.39 4.78
C ASP A 166 -31.41 -56.76 4.34
N VAL A 167 -30.23 -56.80 3.72
CA VAL A 167 -29.53 -58.02 3.27
C VAL A 167 -28.04 -57.97 3.62
N VAL A 168 -27.39 -59.13 3.58
CA VAL A 168 -25.92 -59.27 3.56
C VAL A 168 -25.51 -59.84 2.20
N PRO A 169 -24.32 -59.51 1.65
CA PRO A 169 -23.82 -60.10 0.41
C PRO A 169 -23.77 -61.63 0.44
N GLY A 170 -24.29 -62.26 -0.61
CA GLY A 170 -24.51 -63.70 -0.71
C GLY A 170 -25.81 -64.19 -0.04
N GLY A 171 -26.57 -63.29 0.59
CA GLY A 171 -27.82 -63.57 1.28
C GLY A 171 -29.07 -63.09 0.54
N THR A 172 -30.22 -63.59 0.99
CA THR A 172 -31.56 -63.24 0.51
C THR A 172 -32.32 -62.48 1.60
N GLY A 173 -33.11 -61.48 1.20
CA GLY A 173 -34.03 -60.74 2.06
C GLY A 173 -35.36 -60.50 1.35
N ALA A 174 -36.43 -60.29 2.10
CA ALA A 174 -37.79 -60.24 1.56
C ALA A 174 -38.62 -59.07 2.10
N LEU A 175 -39.58 -58.60 1.29
CA LEU A 175 -40.56 -57.58 1.66
C LEU A 175 -41.93 -57.94 1.07
N GLN A 176 -42.99 -57.66 1.83
CA GLN A 176 -44.35 -57.83 1.35
C GLN A 176 -44.73 -56.64 0.47
N ILE A 177 -45.03 -56.89 -0.80
CA ILE A 177 -45.66 -55.94 -1.72
C ILE A 177 -47.17 -56.14 -1.64
N ASN A 178 -47.89 -55.10 -1.23
CA ASN A 178 -49.35 -55.12 -1.20
C ASN A 178 -49.86 -54.49 -2.49
N VAL A 179 -50.62 -55.27 -3.27
CA VAL A 179 -51.43 -54.78 -4.39
C VAL A 179 -52.83 -54.53 -3.85
N GLN A 180 -53.32 -53.30 -3.99
CA GLN A 180 -54.71 -52.97 -3.64
C GLN A 180 -55.47 -52.55 -4.90
N GLY A 181 -56.53 -53.28 -5.22
CA GLY A 181 -57.45 -52.89 -6.29
C GLY A 181 -58.35 -51.73 -5.86
N PHE A 182 -58.68 -50.85 -6.80
CA PHE A 182 -59.74 -49.87 -6.68
C PHE A 182 -61.01 -50.37 -7.37
N LYS A 183 -62.10 -49.61 -7.27
CA LYS A 183 -63.47 -49.93 -7.72
C LYS A 183 -63.53 -50.75 -9.02
N THR A 184 -64.02 -51.99 -8.93
CA THR A 184 -64.21 -52.90 -10.07
C THR A 184 -65.69 -53.19 -10.33
N THR A 185 -66.23 -52.78 -11.47
CA THR A 185 -67.57 -53.22 -11.90
C THR A 185 -67.57 -54.63 -12.50
N ALA A 186 -66.40 -55.14 -12.91
CA ALA A 186 -66.24 -56.34 -13.74
C ALA A 186 -65.56 -57.56 -13.06
N GLY A 187 -65.40 -57.56 -11.74
CA GLY A 187 -64.72 -58.64 -11.00
C GLY A 187 -63.23 -58.35 -10.72
N SER A 188 -62.42 -59.39 -10.49
CA SER A 188 -61.04 -59.23 -10.01
C SER A 188 -60.04 -58.83 -11.10
N ILE A 189 -59.18 -57.86 -10.82
CA ILE A 189 -58.02 -57.50 -11.64
C ILE A 189 -56.89 -58.51 -11.35
N ALA A 190 -56.17 -58.95 -12.39
CA ALA A 190 -54.88 -59.62 -12.25
C ALA A 190 -53.75 -58.63 -12.55
N VAL A 191 -52.80 -58.52 -11.62
CA VAL A 191 -51.62 -57.64 -11.73
C VAL A 191 -50.37 -58.49 -11.74
N SER A 192 -49.62 -58.46 -12.85
CA SER A 192 -48.29 -59.06 -12.91
C SER A 192 -47.27 -58.12 -12.27
N LEU A 193 -46.36 -58.66 -11.44
CA LEU A 193 -45.33 -57.88 -10.74
C LEU A 193 -43.94 -58.16 -11.32
N LEU A 194 -43.28 -57.12 -11.84
CA LEU A 194 -41.94 -57.15 -12.41
C LEU A 194 -41.04 -56.15 -11.67
N MET A 195 -39.73 -56.32 -11.79
CA MET A 195 -38.78 -55.23 -11.50
C MET A 195 -38.50 -54.45 -12.77
N ALA A 196 -38.12 -53.18 -12.65
CA ALA A 196 -37.63 -52.41 -13.79
C ALA A 196 -36.44 -53.12 -14.46
N SER A 197 -36.40 -53.11 -15.79
CA SER A 197 -35.41 -53.85 -16.62
C SER A 197 -33.96 -53.39 -16.48
N SER A 198 -33.71 -52.38 -15.66
CA SER A 198 -32.45 -51.70 -15.38
C SER A 198 -31.95 -51.98 -13.95
N MET A 199 -32.35 -53.11 -13.37
CA MET A 199 -31.89 -53.57 -12.06
C MET A 199 -30.39 -53.96 -12.10
N PRO A 200 -29.60 -53.67 -11.05
CA PRO A 200 -28.19 -54.09 -10.99
C PRO A 200 -28.02 -55.60 -11.16
N SER A 201 -27.05 -56.02 -11.98
CA SER A 201 -26.77 -57.42 -12.33
C SER A 201 -26.40 -58.31 -11.14
N GLU A 202 -25.91 -57.69 -10.08
CA GLU A 202 -25.46 -58.27 -8.82
C GLU A 202 -26.62 -58.56 -7.86
N LEU A 203 -27.86 -58.28 -8.28
CA LEU A 203 -29.09 -58.52 -7.55
C LEU A 203 -30.03 -59.36 -8.42
N SER A 204 -30.60 -60.42 -7.85
CA SER A 204 -31.67 -61.21 -8.47
C SER A 204 -32.96 -61.11 -7.64
N TYR A 205 -34.10 -61.31 -8.29
CA TYR A 205 -35.41 -61.17 -7.64
C TYR A 205 -36.37 -62.32 -7.97
N SER A 206 -37.34 -62.53 -7.09
CA SER A 206 -38.55 -63.33 -7.36
C SER A 206 -39.76 -62.72 -6.67
N PHE A 207 -40.94 -62.90 -7.28
CA PHE A 207 -42.24 -62.55 -6.70
C PHE A 207 -43.05 -63.82 -6.48
N ASP A 208 -43.55 -64.01 -5.25
CA ASP A 208 -44.45 -65.12 -4.92
C ASP A 208 -45.76 -64.61 -4.27
N PRO A 209 -46.91 -64.67 -4.97
CA PRO A 209 -47.08 -65.03 -6.37
C PRO A 209 -46.66 -63.89 -7.33
N PHE A 210 -46.20 -64.24 -8.53
CA PHE A 210 -45.85 -63.30 -9.61
C PHE A 210 -47.07 -62.54 -10.16
N ILE A 211 -48.25 -63.17 -10.17
CA ILE A 211 -49.52 -62.54 -10.53
C ILE A 211 -50.40 -62.45 -9.29
N VAL A 212 -50.69 -61.23 -8.85
CA VAL A 212 -51.57 -60.95 -7.70
C VAL A 212 -52.96 -60.62 -8.22
N LYS A 213 -53.97 -61.38 -7.76
CA LYS A 213 -55.39 -61.12 -8.09
C LYS A 213 -56.06 -60.33 -6.96
N VAL A 214 -56.69 -59.22 -7.31
CA VAL A 214 -57.36 -58.30 -6.37
C VAL A 214 -58.80 -58.02 -6.81
N THR A 215 -59.73 -58.01 -5.87
CA THR A 215 -61.10 -57.49 -6.07
C THR A 215 -61.12 -55.98 -5.81
N GLY A 216 -62.17 -55.28 -6.25
CA GLY A 216 -62.31 -53.85 -5.99
C GLY A 216 -62.29 -53.52 -4.49
N TYR A 217 -61.41 -52.59 -4.11
CA TYR A 217 -61.02 -52.22 -2.73
C TYR A 217 -60.27 -53.30 -1.94
N GLY A 218 -60.23 -54.55 -2.42
CA GLY A 218 -59.50 -55.65 -1.84
C GLY A 218 -57.98 -55.46 -1.96
N THR A 219 -57.26 -55.88 -0.92
CA THR A 219 -55.78 -55.92 -0.89
C THR A 219 -55.34 -57.38 -0.90
N ASN A 220 -54.36 -57.70 -1.73
CA ASN A 220 -53.70 -59.01 -1.77
C ASN A 220 -52.19 -58.79 -1.96
N THR A 221 -51.37 -59.80 -1.70
CA THR A 221 -49.94 -59.62 -1.43
C THR A 221 -49.05 -60.54 -2.26
N SER A 222 -47.86 -60.07 -2.58
CA SER A 222 -46.75 -60.86 -3.09
C SER A 222 -45.52 -60.65 -2.22
N ILE A 223 -44.75 -61.71 -1.99
CA ILE A 223 -43.43 -61.64 -1.35
C ILE A 223 -42.41 -61.32 -2.45
N LEU A 224 -41.86 -60.11 -2.43
CA LEU A 224 -40.65 -59.77 -3.18
C LEU A 224 -39.46 -60.30 -2.41
N SER A 225 -38.77 -61.30 -2.95
CA SER A 225 -37.47 -61.77 -2.44
C SER A 225 -36.34 -61.24 -3.32
N ILE A 226 -35.32 -60.63 -2.70
CA ILE A 226 -34.10 -60.15 -3.36
C ILE A 226 -32.93 -60.99 -2.86
N THR A 227 -32.17 -61.59 -3.79
CA THR A 227 -30.95 -62.34 -3.48
C THR A 227 -29.73 -61.61 -4.03
N THR A 228 -28.70 -61.48 -3.19
CA THR A 228 -27.43 -60.85 -3.52
C THR A 228 -26.37 -61.91 -3.82
N THR A 229 -25.34 -61.56 -4.59
CA THR A 229 -24.12 -62.37 -4.72
C THR A 229 -23.13 -62.04 -3.59
N ALA A 230 -22.16 -62.93 -3.33
CA ALA A 230 -21.09 -62.67 -2.37
C ALA A 230 -20.13 -61.52 -2.78
N LEU A 231 -20.28 -60.99 -4.01
CA LEU A 231 -19.53 -59.86 -4.56
C LEU A 231 -20.38 -58.58 -4.68
N THR A 232 -21.68 -58.64 -4.37
CA THR A 232 -22.56 -57.47 -4.41
C THR A 232 -22.04 -56.43 -3.43
N PRO A 233 -21.73 -55.19 -3.88
CA PRO A 233 -21.17 -54.18 -3.00
C PRO A 233 -22.10 -53.85 -1.83
N ALA A 234 -21.52 -53.41 -0.71
CA ALA A 234 -22.29 -52.73 0.33
C ALA A 234 -22.93 -51.47 -0.26
N GLY A 235 -24.12 -51.10 0.19
CA GLY A 235 -24.81 -49.90 -0.31
C GLY A 235 -26.33 -49.92 -0.17
N ASN A 236 -26.98 -48.84 -0.64
CA ASN A 236 -28.44 -48.70 -0.66
C ASN A 236 -28.91 -48.65 -2.13
N TYR A 237 -29.73 -49.61 -2.54
CA TYR A 237 -30.20 -49.79 -3.92
C TYR A 237 -31.74 -49.66 -3.98
N THR A 238 -32.26 -48.54 -4.48
CA THR A 238 -33.71 -48.23 -4.43
C THR A 238 -34.46 -48.79 -5.64
N LEU A 239 -34.54 -50.11 -5.72
CA LEU A 239 -35.18 -50.84 -6.81
C LEU A 239 -36.65 -50.42 -7.04
N VAL A 240 -37.08 -50.41 -8.31
CA VAL A 240 -38.46 -50.09 -8.69
C VAL A 240 -39.22 -51.36 -9.06
N VAL A 241 -40.25 -51.67 -8.29
CA VAL A 241 -41.31 -52.63 -8.64
C VAL A 241 -42.25 -51.96 -9.64
N THR A 242 -42.65 -52.68 -10.68
CA THR A 242 -43.68 -52.26 -11.65
C THR A 242 -44.77 -53.32 -11.70
N GLY A 243 -46.00 -52.91 -11.42
CA GLY A 243 -47.20 -53.72 -11.62
C GLY A 243 -47.82 -53.38 -12.96
N THR A 244 -48.30 -54.40 -13.68
CA THR A 244 -49.06 -54.23 -14.93
C THR A 244 -50.37 -55.01 -14.82
N ALA A 245 -51.51 -54.32 -14.96
CA ALA A 245 -52.81 -55.00 -15.03
C ALA A 245 -52.98 -55.71 -16.39
N GLU A 246 -53.56 -56.92 -16.38
CA GLU A 246 -53.97 -57.60 -17.60
C GLU A 246 -55.06 -56.80 -18.36
N LEU A 247 -55.06 -56.92 -19.69
CA LEU A 247 -56.07 -56.28 -20.54
C LEU A 247 -57.44 -56.94 -20.36
N ILE A 248 -58.31 -56.32 -19.57
CA ILE A 248 -59.75 -56.60 -19.63
C ILE A 248 -60.24 -56.21 -21.04
N SER A 249 -60.99 -57.11 -21.69
CA SER A 249 -61.14 -57.24 -23.16
C SER A 249 -61.94 -56.14 -23.89
N TYR A 250 -61.70 -54.85 -23.58
CA TYR A 250 -62.49 -53.71 -24.04
C TYR A 250 -61.66 -52.60 -24.74
N GLY A 251 -60.38 -52.84 -25.05
CA GLY A 251 -59.56 -51.91 -25.86
C GLY A 251 -58.97 -50.71 -25.13
N TYR A 252 -59.06 -50.66 -23.79
CA TYR A 252 -58.41 -49.65 -22.96
C TYR A 252 -56.87 -49.83 -22.91
N SER A 253 -56.15 -48.78 -22.53
CA SER A 253 -54.70 -48.84 -22.25
C SER A 253 -54.43 -49.60 -20.95
N GLN A 254 -53.30 -50.33 -20.88
CA GLN A 254 -52.89 -51.02 -19.66
C GLN A 254 -52.59 -50.02 -18.52
N ARG A 255 -53.07 -50.35 -17.31
CA ARG A 255 -52.69 -49.69 -16.06
C ARG A 255 -51.30 -50.16 -15.63
N ILE A 256 -50.38 -49.21 -15.44
CA ILE A 256 -48.99 -49.47 -15.09
C ILE A 256 -48.61 -48.54 -13.93
N HIS A 257 -48.49 -49.12 -12.74
CA HIS A 257 -48.13 -48.41 -11.51
C HIS A 257 -46.84 -48.98 -10.92
N SER A 258 -46.07 -48.12 -10.26
CA SER A 258 -44.71 -48.43 -9.81
C SER A 258 -44.47 -48.03 -8.35
N TRP A 259 -43.57 -48.73 -7.67
CA TRP A 259 -43.26 -48.54 -6.26
C TRP A 259 -41.77 -48.75 -5.97
N ALA A 260 -41.20 -47.89 -5.13
CA ALA A 260 -39.77 -47.90 -4.80
C ALA A 260 -39.49 -48.70 -3.51
N VAL A 261 -38.47 -49.57 -3.56
CA VAL A 261 -38.02 -50.42 -2.45
C VAL A 261 -36.50 -50.34 -2.31
N THR A 262 -36.01 -49.89 -1.15
CA THR A 262 -34.58 -49.76 -0.85
C THR A 262 -34.01 -51.06 -0.31
N VAL A 263 -33.20 -51.74 -1.11
CA VAL A 263 -32.36 -52.86 -0.67
C VAL A 263 -31.08 -52.30 -0.06
N ARG A 264 -30.89 -52.47 1.24
CA ARG A 264 -29.66 -52.11 1.96
C ARG A 264 -28.78 -53.34 2.09
N VAL A 265 -27.69 -53.35 1.34
CA VAL A 265 -26.65 -54.38 1.39
C VAL A 265 -25.67 -54.00 2.49
N SER A 266 -25.71 -54.74 3.60
CA SER A 266 -24.93 -54.48 4.79
C SER A 266 -23.45 -54.80 4.56
N GLY A 267 -22.59 -53.87 4.96
CA GLY A 267 -21.14 -53.96 4.76
C GLY A 267 -20.45 -52.68 5.20
N PHE A 268 -19.38 -52.29 4.53
CA PHE A 268 -18.64 -51.07 4.88
C PHE A 268 -18.03 -50.39 3.65
N TYR A 269 -17.71 -49.11 3.81
CA TYR A 269 -16.87 -48.35 2.87
C TYR A 269 -15.62 -47.81 3.58
N ILE A 270 -14.53 -47.69 2.82
CA ILE A 270 -13.36 -46.91 3.24
C ILE A 270 -13.59 -45.43 2.90
N VAL A 271 -13.30 -44.54 3.85
CA VAL A 271 -13.51 -43.09 3.72
C VAL A 271 -12.25 -42.33 4.13
N PRO A 272 -11.30 -42.09 3.22
CA PRO A 272 -10.09 -41.31 3.51
C PRO A 272 -10.42 -39.82 3.77
N SER A 273 -9.78 -39.23 4.78
CA SER A 273 -9.96 -37.83 5.14
C SER A 273 -8.64 -37.18 5.56
N PRO A 274 -8.08 -36.25 4.76
CA PRO A 274 -8.43 -35.96 3.37
C PRO A 274 -8.10 -37.12 2.40
N ILE A 275 -8.58 -37.04 1.15
CA ILE A 275 -8.25 -37.99 0.08
C ILE A 275 -6.91 -37.66 -0.63
N GLU A 276 -6.45 -36.42 -0.55
CA GLU A 276 -5.14 -35.98 -1.04
C GLU A 276 -4.25 -35.49 0.11
N LYS A 277 -2.94 -35.76 0.06
CA LYS A 277 -1.99 -35.31 1.09
C LYS A 277 -0.57 -35.11 0.53
N SER A 278 0.01 -33.94 0.76
CA SER A 278 1.42 -33.68 0.46
C SER A 278 2.35 -34.23 1.56
N VAL A 279 3.55 -34.68 1.16
CA VAL A 279 4.64 -35.12 2.04
C VAL A 279 5.99 -34.69 1.48
N ILE A 280 6.96 -34.41 2.35
CA ILE A 280 8.32 -34.06 1.92
C ILE A 280 9.14 -35.35 1.72
N VAL A 281 10.06 -35.34 0.75
CA VAL A 281 11.06 -36.41 0.55
C VAL A 281 11.86 -36.67 1.84
N GLY A 282 11.99 -37.94 2.24
CA GLY A 282 12.68 -38.34 3.48
C GLY A 282 11.90 -38.08 4.77
N LYS A 283 10.57 -37.92 4.72
CA LYS A 283 9.72 -37.50 5.85
C LYS A 283 8.38 -38.25 5.90
N SER A 284 7.66 -38.06 7.00
CA SER A 284 6.37 -38.72 7.27
C SER A 284 5.19 -37.74 7.36
N THR A 285 4.01 -38.20 6.95
CA THR A 285 2.72 -37.50 7.05
C THR A 285 1.63 -38.46 7.55
N THR A 286 0.50 -37.93 8.02
CA THR A 286 -0.63 -38.73 8.52
C THR A 286 -1.96 -38.32 7.87
N LEU A 287 -2.81 -39.32 7.65
CA LEU A 287 -4.18 -39.21 7.15
C LEU A 287 -5.13 -39.99 8.07
N ASN A 288 -6.38 -39.54 8.19
CA ASN A 288 -7.41 -40.32 8.88
C ASN A 288 -8.13 -41.21 7.86
N ILE A 289 -8.25 -42.50 8.14
CA ILE A 289 -8.95 -43.48 7.31
C ILE A 289 -10.20 -43.93 8.07
N GLY A 290 -11.35 -43.45 7.62
CA GLY A 290 -12.65 -43.87 8.10
C GLY A 290 -13.04 -45.25 7.57
N VAL A 291 -13.79 -45.99 8.38
CA VAL A 291 -14.50 -47.21 7.98
C VAL A 291 -15.97 -47.01 8.33
N GLN A 292 -16.79 -46.66 7.34
CA GLN A 292 -18.20 -46.37 7.51
C GLN A 292 -19.02 -47.66 7.36
N SER A 293 -19.79 -48.03 8.39
CA SER A 293 -20.72 -49.15 8.33
C SER A 293 -21.97 -48.82 7.51
N VAL A 294 -22.49 -49.81 6.79
CA VAL A 294 -23.75 -49.79 6.04
C VAL A 294 -24.67 -50.87 6.63
N GLY A 295 -25.95 -50.52 6.85
CA GLY A 295 -26.93 -51.45 7.41
C GLY A 295 -26.58 -51.87 8.84
N THR A 296 -26.66 -53.18 9.12
CA THR A 296 -26.37 -53.77 10.44
C THR A 296 -24.91 -54.19 10.64
N PHE A 297 -24.02 -53.88 9.68
CA PHE A 297 -22.65 -54.36 9.67
C PHE A 297 -21.85 -53.91 10.90
N SER A 298 -21.19 -54.88 11.53
CA SER A 298 -20.49 -54.74 12.81
C SER A 298 -19.33 -55.75 12.95
N SER A 299 -18.71 -56.13 11.82
CA SER A 299 -17.52 -57.01 11.80
C SER A 299 -16.22 -56.21 11.67
N SER A 300 -15.09 -56.81 12.08
CA SER A 300 -13.80 -56.14 12.02
C SER A 300 -13.26 -56.07 10.58
N VAL A 301 -12.89 -54.86 10.16
CA VAL A 301 -12.32 -54.56 8.84
C VAL A 301 -10.82 -54.41 9.00
N THR A 302 -10.05 -55.34 8.42
CA THR A 302 -8.59 -55.24 8.33
C THR A 302 -8.22 -54.28 7.21
N LEU A 303 -7.31 -53.34 7.47
CA LEU A 303 -6.87 -52.31 6.52
C LEU A 303 -5.53 -52.69 5.88
N SER A 304 -5.40 -52.37 4.59
CA SER A 304 -4.20 -52.62 3.79
C SER A 304 -3.98 -51.51 2.77
N ALA A 305 -2.73 -51.33 2.34
CA ALA A 305 -2.37 -50.38 1.29
C ALA A 305 -1.63 -51.13 0.18
N SER A 306 -2.01 -50.89 -1.08
CA SER A 306 -1.32 -51.37 -2.28
C SER A 306 -0.94 -50.20 -3.19
N ASN A 307 -0.13 -50.47 -4.22
CA ASN A 307 0.51 -49.45 -5.07
C ASN A 307 1.44 -48.48 -4.30
N VAL A 308 1.98 -48.94 -3.16
CA VAL A 308 3.00 -48.21 -2.40
C VAL A 308 4.35 -48.37 -3.12
N PRO A 309 5.01 -47.29 -3.57
CA PRO A 309 6.25 -47.37 -4.34
C PRO A 309 7.46 -47.77 -3.47
N ALA A 310 8.50 -48.31 -4.11
CA ALA A 310 9.77 -48.58 -3.44
C ALA A 310 10.37 -47.28 -2.87
N GLY A 311 10.66 -47.26 -1.57
CA GLY A 311 11.05 -46.04 -0.85
C GLY A 311 9.88 -45.27 -0.21
N MET A 312 8.66 -45.81 -0.23
CA MET A 312 7.56 -45.36 0.62
C MET A 312 7.06 -46.51 1.52
N THR A 313 6.58 -46.18 2.72
CA THR A 313 5.92 -47.13 3.62
C THR A 313 4.57 -46.58 4.07
N ALA A 314 3.55 -47.42 4.12
CA ALA A 314 2.20 -47.08 4.56
C ALA A 314 1.77 -48.01 5.72
N THR A 315 1.45 -47.46 6.88
CA THR A 315 1.16 -48.23 8.11
C THR A 315 -0.08 -47.69 8.83
N PHE A 316 -1.00 -48.57 9.22
CA PHE A 316 -2.27 -48.23 9.86
C PHE A 316 -2.23 -48.45 11.37
N ASN A 317 -2.81 -47.55 12.15
CA ASN A 317 -2.98 -47.70 13.59
C ASN A 317 -4.39 -47.24 14.05
N PRO A 318 -5.28 -48.16 14.48
CA PRO A 318 -5.12 -49.62 14.48
C PRO A 318 -5.15 -50.21 13.06
N ALA A 319 -4.50 -51.36 12.86
CA ALA A 319 -4.49 -52.05 11.56
C ALA A 319 -5.83 -52.73 11.20
N SER A 320 -6.73 -52.89 12.17
CA SER A 320 -8.09 -53.40 11.99
C SER A 320 -9.07 -52.54 12.77
N VAL A 321 -10.17 -52.14 12.14
CA VAL A 321 -11.19 -51.23 12.69
C VAL A 321 -12.49 -52.01 12.90
N LEU A 322 -13.14 -51.82 14.05
CA LEU A 322 -14.48 -52.35 14.32
C LEU A 322 -15.48 -51.18 14.29
N PRO A 323 -16.18 -50.93 13.17
CA PRO A 323 -17.15 -49.85 13.09
C PRO A 323 -18.44 -50.21 13.85
N PRO A 324 -19.08 -49.25 14.54
CA PRO A 324 -20.42 -49.46 15.11
C PRO A 324 -21.47 -49.56 13.98
N PRO A 325 -22.60 -50.28 14.18
CA PRO A 325 -23.67 -50.39 13.18
C PRO A 325 -24.13 -49.02 12.65
N GLY A 326 -24.06 -48.83 11.32
CA GLY A 326 -24.42 -47.58 10.66
C GLY A 326 -23.51 -46.37 10.94
N GLY A 327 -22.44 -46.54 11.73
CA GLY A 327 -21.53 -45.45 12.13
C GLY A 327 -20.10 -45.62 11.61
N LEU A 328 -19.24 -44.68 12.02
CA LEU A 328 -17.88 -44.53 11.54
C LEU A 328 -16.85 -45.04 12.56
N GLY A 329 -16.08 -46.07 12.18
CA GLY A 329 -14.80 -46.39 12.81
C GLY A 329 -13.66 -45.60 12.15
N SER A 330 -12.49 -45.53 12.78
CA SER A 330 -11.32 -44.82 12.22
C SER A 330 -9.98 -45.50 12.52
N SER A 331 -8.99 -45.21 11.67
CA SER A 331 -7.58 -45.58 11.81
C SER A 331 -6.69 -44.46 11.27
N ILE A 332 -5.54 -44.23 11.92
CA ILE A 332 -4.54 -43.29 11.41
C ILE A 332 -3.62 -44.05 10.45
N LEU A 333 -3.61 -43.62 9.19
CA LEU A 333 -2.61 -44.03 8.21
C LEU A 333 -1.40 -43.10 8.33
N THR A 334 -0.26 -43.67 8.70
CA THR A 334 1.04 -43.00 8.65
C THR A 334 1.76 -43.40 7.36
N ILE A 335 2.21 -42.42 6.59
CA ILE A 335 2.99 -42.61 5.37
C ILE A 335 4.37 -42.00 5.60
N SER A 336 5.43 -42.74 5.31
CA SER A 336 6.82 -42.27 5.39
C SER A 336 7.55 -42.48 4.07
N THR A 337 8.34 -41.50 3.66
CA THR A 337 9.16 -41.54 2.42
C THR A 337 10.64 -41.65 2.76
N ALA A 338 11.40 -42.32 1.90
CA ALA A 338 12.86 -42.34 1.93
C ALA A 338 13.43 -41.06 1.29
N PRO A 339 14.64 -40.61 1.67
CA PRO A 339 15.31 -39.48 1.03
C PRO A 339 15.64 -39.69 -0.46
N THR A 340 15.54 -40.92 -0.94
CA THR A 340 15.80 -41.35 -2.33
C THR A 340 14.52 -41.60 -3.14
N LEU A 341 13.34 -41.38 -2.56
CA LEU A 341 12.08 -41.48 -3.31
C LEU A 341 11.99 -40.31 -4.29
N ALA A 342 11.61 -40.58 -5.54
CA ALA A 342 11.42 -39.55 -6.54
C ALA A 342 10.29 -38.58 -6.13
N GLN A 343 10.41 -37.33 -6.56
CA GLN A 343 9.33 -36.35 -6.43
C GLN A 343 8.27 -36.62 -7.49
N GLY A 344 7.00 -36.32 -7.18
CA GLY A 344 5.85 -36.61 -8.03
C GLY A 344 4.62 -37.07 -7.23
N THR A 345 3.54 -37.33 -7.96
CA THR A 345 2.28 -37.81 -7.39
C THR A 345 2.20 -39.35 -7.42
N TYR A 346 1.81 -39.94 -6.30
CA TYR A 346 1.58 -41.38 -6.15
C TYR A 346 0.14 -41.67 -5.76
N PHE A 347 -0.50 -42.62 -6.44
CA PHE A 347 -1.86 -43.08 -6.14
C PHE A 347 -1.80 -44.40 -5.37
N LEU A 348 -2.07 -44.35 -4.07
CA LEU A 348 -2.12 -45.53 -3.20
C LEU A 348 -3.56 -46.02 -3.10
N THR A 349 -3.76 -47.34 -3.16
CA THR A 349 -5.08 -47.95 -3.00
C THR A 349 -5.23 -48.46 -1.57
N ILE A 350 -6.16 -47.89 -0.82
CA ILE A 350 -6.45 -48.24 0.57
C ILE A 350 -7.62 -49.23 0.57
N ARG A 351 -7.35 -50.49 0.91
CA ARG A 351 -8.34 -51.58 0.88
C ARG A 351 -8.64 -52.10 2.27
N GLY A 352 -9.91 -52.05 2.65
CA GLY A 352 -10.45 -52.76 3.81
C GLY A 352 -10.99 -54.13 3.41
N THR A 353 -10.85 -55.11 4.30
CA THR A 353 -11.34 -56.49 4.11
C THR A 353 -11.99 -57.04 5.38
N SER A 354 -13.17 -57.65 5.26
CA SER A 354 -13.90 -58.34 6.34
C SER A 354 -14.56 -59.60 5.77
N GLY A 355 -13.91 -60.76 5.92
CA GLY A 355 -14.33 -61.99 5.24
C GLY A 355 -14.20 -61.86 3.72
N SER A 356 -15.25 -62.17 2.98
CA SER A 356 -15.33 -61.92 1.52
C SER A 356 -15.55 -60.44 1.17
N LEU A 357 -16.01 -59.61 2.11
CA LEU A 357 -16.36 -58.21 1.83
C LEU A 357 -15.09 -57.37 1.73
N THR A 358 -14.90 -56.68 0.61
CA THR A 358 -13.77 -55.74 0.46
C THR A 358 -14.22 -54.43 -0.18
N SER A 359 -13.87 -53.32 0.44
CA SER A 359 -14.01 -51.96 -0.12
C SER A 359 -12.61 -51.38 -0.30
N ALA A 360 -12.40 -50.65 -1.39
CA ALA A 360 -11.14 -49.98 -1.68
C ALA A 360 -11.40 -48.55 -2.16
N GLU A 361 -10.56 -47.62 -1.72
CA GLU A 361 -10.59 -46.22 -2.12
C GLU A 361 -9.15 -45.73 -2.42
N TYR A 362 -8.99 -44.76 -3.31
CA TYR A 362 -7.69 -44.23 -3.69
C TYR A 362 -7.32 -43.01 -2.85
N ILE A 363 -6.05 -42.85 -2.53
CA ILE A 363 -5.49 -41.60 -1.99
C ILE A 363 -4.33 -41.10 -2.86
N ARG A 364 -4.25 -39.79 -3.02
CA ARG A 364 -3.17 -39.12 -3.76
C ARG A 364 -2.12 -38.58 -2.80
N ILE A 365 -0.88 -39.02 -2.97
CA ILE A 365 0.26 -38.58 -2.17
C ILE A 365 1.24 -37.81 -3.05
N SER A 366 1.25 -36.48 -2.89
CA SER A 366 2.20 -35.60 -3.58
C SER A 366 3.52 -35.55 -2.81
N VAL A 367 4.54 -36.20 -3.34
CA VAL A 367 5.91 -36.20 -2.78
C VAL A 367 6.70 -35.07 -3.43
N GLY A 368 7.27 -34.18 -2.62
CA GLY A 368 8.11 -33.10 -3.13
C GLY A 368 8.88 -32.38 -2.03
N ASN A 369 9.12 -31.09 -2.22
CA ASN A 369 9.78 -30.22 -1.25
C ASN A 369 9.33 -28.77 -1.47
N PHE A 370 9.82 -27.86 -0.63
CA PHE A 370 9.71 -26.43 -0.86
C PHE A 370 11.01 -25.72 -0.53
N THR A 371 11.17 -24.52 -1.08
CA THR A 371 12.24 -23.58 -0.76
C THR A 371 11.62 -22.27 -0.26
N VAL A 372 12.36 -21.55 0.58
CA VAL A 372 12.01 -20.20 1.04
C VAL A 372 13.13 -19.28 0.60
N THR A 373 12.77 -18.22 -0.12
CA THR A 373 13.71 -17.18 -0.55
C THR A 373 13.26 -15.82 -0.03
N VAL A 374 14.20 -14.90 0.12
CA VAL A 374 13.93 -13.52 0.56
C VAL A 374 14.62 -12.54 -0.38
N THR A 375 13.88 -11.54 -0.84
CA THR A 375 14.38 -10.46 -1.70
C THR A 375 13.96 -9.11 -1.11
N PRO A 376 14.87 -8.14 -0.97
CA PRO A 376 16.33 -8.25 -1.13
C PRO A 376 17.00 -8.99 0.04
N SER A 377 18.27 -9.37 -0.10
CA SER A 377 19.04 -9.98 1.01
C SER A 377 19.36 -9.00 2.14
N SER A 378 19.32 -7.69 1.90
CA SER A 378 19.55 -6.67 2.93
C SER A 378 18.71 -5.39 2.75
N ARG A 379 18.36 -4.76 3.88
CA ARG A 379 17.74 -3.43 3.96
C ARG A 379 18.44 -2.58 5.02
N THR A 380 18.60 -1.29 4.72
CA THR A 380 18.96 -0.27 5.71
C THR A 380 17.73 0.54 6.04
N VAL A 381 17.50 0.82 7.33
CA VAL A 381 16.34 1.55 7.84
C VAL A 381 16.75 2.42 9.02
N ALA A 382 16.10 3.58 9.17
CA ALA A 382 16.31 4.47 10.30
C ALA A 382 15.42 4.09 11.50
N GLN A 383 15.81 4.52 12.69
CA GLN A 383 14.91 4.62 13.84
C GLN A 383 13.68 5.49 13.52
N ASP A 384 12.52 5.15 14.11
CA ASP A 384 11.19 5.68 13.78
C ASP A 384 10.79 5.47 12.30
N SER A 385 11.14 4.32 11.72
CA SER A 385 10.85 4.03 10.32
C SER A 385 10.53 2.55 10.07
N THR A 386 9.97 2.26 8.90
CA THR A 386 9.57 0.91 8.48
C THR A 386 10.37 0.47 7.25
N THR A 387 10.54 -0.84 7.09
CA THR A 387 11.13 -1.42 5.87
C THR A 387 10.49 -2.75 5.54
N THR A 388 10.59 -3.18 4.29
CA THR A 388 9.93 -4.39 3.78
C THR A 388 10.89 -5.35 3.09
N PHE A 389 10.58 -6.63 3.23
CA PHE A 389 11.19 -7.75 2.52
C PHE A 389 10.09 -8.59 1.86
N THR A 390 10.29 -9.01 0.62
CA THR A 390 9.42 -9.99 -0.04
C THR A 390 9.96 -11.39 0.26
N VAL A 391 9.14 -12.23 0.89
CA VAL A 391 9.46 -13.62 1.20
C VAL A 391 8.64 -14.51 0.27
N THR A 392 9.31 -15.35 -0.51
CA THR A 392 8.70 -16.20 -1.54
C THR A 392 8.93 -17.67 -1.22
N GLY A 393 7.85 -18.41 -1.07
CA GLY A 393 7.86 -19.87 -0.99
C GLY A 393 7.62 -20.49 -2.37
N THR A 394 8.48 -21.40 -2.79
CA THR A 394 8.39 -22.09 -4.09
C THR A 394 8.42 -23.61 -3.89
N SER A 395 7.47 -24.32 -4.48
CA SER A 395 7.39 -25.79 -4.46
C SER A 395 8.31 -26.44 -5.50
N SER A 396 8.71 -27.68 -5.25
CA SER A 396 9.18 -28.60 -6.30
C SER A 396 8.07 -29.57 -6.70
N ASP A 397 7.92 -29.78 -8.01
CA ASP A 397 6.96 -30.70 -8.62
C ASP A 397 5.52 -30.48 -8.10
N GLU A 398 4.69 -31.52 -8.00
CA GLU A 398 3.28 -31.38 -7.59
C GLU A 398 3.04 -31.09 -6.09
N TYR A 399 4.07 -30.68 -5.34
CA TYR A 399 3.90 -30.30 -3.94
C TYR A 399 3.07 -29.02 -3.82
N SER A 400 1.90 -29.13 -3.20
CA SER A 400 1.09 -27.97 -2.78
C SER A 400 0.81 -28.03 -1.29
N ALA A 401 0.95 -26.89 -0.59
CA ALA A 401 0.69 -26.80 0.84
C ALA A 401 0.60 -25.34 1.32
N THR A 402 -0.08 -25.13 2.45
CA THR A 402 0.00 -23.86 3.20
C THR A 402 1.32 -23.80 3.98
N MET A 403 2.02 -22.68 3.85
CA MET A 403 3.23 -22.33 4.59
C MET A 403 2.94 -21.14 5.51
N THR A 404 3.10 -21.32 6.81
CA THR A 404 3.09 -20.23 7.81
C THR A 404 4.48 -19.61 7.90
N LEU A 405 4.56 -18.28 7.93
CA LEU A 405 5.83 -17.54 7.95
C LEU A 405 6.13 -16.96 9.34
N THR A 406 7.39 -17.04 9.73
CA THR A 406 7.92 -16.51 11.00
C THR A 406 9.29 -15.86 10.77
N VAL A 407 9.71 -14.97 11.67
CA VAL A 407 11.06 -14.39 11.65
C VAL A 407 11.62 -14.30 13.08
N SER A 408 12.92 -14.44 13.19
CA SER A 408 13.70 -14.45 14.43
C SER A 408 15.02 -13.70 14.25
N GLY A 409 15.71 -13.35 15.35
CA GLY A 409 16.94 -12.53 15.30
C GLY A 409 16.71 -11.01 15.27
N LEU A 410 15.49 -10.54 15.57
CA LEU A 410 15.18 -9.12 15.68
C LEU A 410 15.79 -8.53 16.97
N PRO A 411 16.34 -7.30 16.94
CA PRO A 411 16.77 -6.60 18.14
C PRO A 411 15.56 -6.04 18.92
N ALA A 412 15.79 -5.68 20.19
CA ALA A 412 14.78 -5.03 21.01
C ALA A 412 14.30 -3.70 20.38
N GLY A 413 13.00 -3.44 20.42
CA GLY A 413 12.38 -2.26 19.81
C GLY A 413 12.09 -2.38 18.30
N VAL A 414 12.11 -3.61 17.74
CA VAL A 414 11.70 -3.88 16.35
C VAL A 414 10.56 -4.89 16.32
N ASP A 415 9.41 -4.45 15.81
CA ASP A 415 8.23 -5.29 15.57
C ASP A 415 8.20 -5.80 14.13
N TYR A 416 7.47 -6.89 13.89
CA TYR A 416 7.24 -7.43 12.54
C TYR A 416 5.80 -7.84 12.28
N THR A 417 5.41 -7.80 11.00
CA THR A 417 4.16 -8.38 10.49
C THR A 417 4.39 -9.03 9.13
N PHE A 418 3.65 -10.10 8.83
CA PHE A 418 3.62 -10.73 7.51
C PHE A 418 2.24 -10.53 6.87
N SER A 419 2.22 -10.12 5.60
CA SER A 419 0.99 -9.93 4.83
C SER A 419 1.05 -10.70 3.50
N PRO A 420 0.35 -11.86 3.37
CA PRO A 420 -0.36 -12.59 4.41
C PRO A 420 0.57 -13.37 5.37
N SER A 421 0.11 -13.71 6.58
CA SER A 421 0.89 -14.47 7.58
C SER A 421 1.12 -15.94 7.23
N SER A 422 0.32 -16.48 6.30
CA SER A 422 0.56 -17.77 5.67
C SER A 422 0.23 -17.69 4.17
N ILE A 423 1.04 -18.36 3.35
CA ILE A 423 0.87 -18.44 1.90
C ILE A 423 0.47 -19.86 1.48
N LEU A 424 -0.48 -19.99 0.55
CA LEU A 424 -0.74 -21.26 -0.12
C LEU A 424 0.22 -21.37 -1.31
N ILE A 425 1.18 -22.29 -1.24
CA ILE A 425 2.08 -22.56 -2.36
C ILE A 425 1.38 -23.58 -3.28
N PRO A 426 1.09 -23.24 -4.55
CA PRO A 426 0.48 -24.16 -5.49
C PRO A 426 1.48 -25.24 -5.95
N ALA A 427 0.97 -26.29 -6.60
CA ALA A 427 1.81 -27.25 -7.30
C ALA A 427 2.62 -26.56 -8.41
N ALA A 428 3.90 -26.95 -8.56
CA ALA A 428 4.86 -26.45 -9.54
C ALA A 428 4.91 -24.90 -9.64
N GLY A 429 4.88 -24.20 -8.50
CA GLY A 429 4.75 -22.74 -8.48
C GLY A 429 5.19 -22.06 -7.19
N SER A 430 4.92 -20.76 -7.11
CA SER A 430 5.40 -19.90 -6.04
C SER A 430 4.31 -18.98 -5.49
N ALA A 431 4.32 -18.74 -4.19
CA ALA A 431 3.53 -17.71 -3.53
C ALA A 431 4.44 -16.81 -2.67
N SER A 432 4.02 -15.57 -2.41
CA SER A 432 4.83 -14.59 -1.69
C SER A 432 4.05 -13.84 -0.61
N SER A 433 4.77 -13.34 0.38
CA SER A 433 4.28 -12.48 1.47
C SER A 433 5.23 -11.30 1.68
N THR A 434 4.67 -10.16 2.08
CA THR A 434 5.46 -9.00 2.50
C THR A 434 5.71 -9.08 4.00
N LEU A 435 6.97 -9.27 4.38
CA LEU A 435 7.46 -9.03 5.74
C LEU A 435 7.67 -7.53 5.92
N THR A 436 6.87 -6.89 6.78
CA THR A 436 7.07 -5.49 7.20
C THR A 436 7.72 -5.47 8.57
N LEU A 437 8.79 -4.69 8.71
CA LEU A 437 9.49 -4.45 9.97
C LEU A 437 9.28 -2.99 10.37
N SER A 438 9.05 -2.74 11.66
CA SER A 438 8.86 -1.42 12.25
C SER A 438 9.91 -1.18 13.33
N VAL A 439 10.72 -0.13 13.19
CA VAL A 439 11.87 0.15 14.05
C VAL A 439 11.60 1.37 14.91
N GLY A 440 11.48 1.19 16.22
CA GLY A 440 11.24 2.29 17.17
C GLY A 440 12.48 3.16 17.44
N SER A 441 12.25 4.38 17.90
CA SER A 441 13.27 5.37 18.31
C SER A 441 14.43 4.83 19.18
N THR A 442 14.16 3.84 20.03
CA THR A 442 15.15 3.26 20.97
C THR A 442 15.81 1.97 20.48
N ALA A 443 15.47 1.47 19.27
CA ALA A 443 16.07 0.27 18.72
C ALA A 443 17.60 0.46 18.53
N PRO A 444 18.47 -0.44 19.04
CA PRO A 444 19.91 -0.25 18.96
C PRO A 444 20.43 -0.27 17.52
N THR A 445 21.29 0.69 17.16
CA THR A 445 21.90 0.76 15.83
C THR A 445 22.92 -0.36 15.61
N GLY A 446 22.99 -0.88 14.39
CA GLY A 446 23.83 -2.05 14.08
C GLY A 446 23.35 -2.85 12.88
N SER A 447 23.92 -4.04 12.70
CA SER A 447 23.56 -4.99 11.64
C SER A 447 23.07 -6.30 12.27
N TYR A 448 21.88 -6.74 11.89
CA TYR A 448 21.16 -7.85 12.52
C TYR A 448 20.81 -8.92 11.48
N PRO A 449 21.34 -10.16 11.63
CA PRO A 449 20.97 -11.28 10.78
C PRO A 449 19.61 -11.83 11.21
N LEU A 450 18.58 -11.52 10.41
CA LEU A 450 17.24 -12.06 10.58
C LEU A 450 17.16 -13.46 9.97
N THR A 451 16.63 -14.42 10.72
CA THR A 451 16.33 -15.78 10.22
C THR A 451 14.83 -15.90 10.00
N ILE A 452 14.42 -15.94 8.73
CA ILE A 452 13.05 -16.07 8.26
C ILE A 452 12.78 -17.56 8.03
N THR A 453 11.72 -18.09 8.63
CA THR A 453 11.39 -19.52 8.59
C THR A 453 9.97 -19.73 8.08
N GLY A 454 9.85 -20.48 6.98
CA GLY A 454 8.58 -20.95 6.43
C GLY A 454 8.32 -22.38 6.85
N THR A 455 7.18 -22.62 7.50
CA THR A 455 6.79 -23.91 8.07
C THR A 455 5.51 -24.42 7.41
N SER A 456 5.52 -25.66 6.95
CA SER A 456 4.34 -26.36 6.44
C SER A 456 4.17 -27.70 7.16
N GLY A 457 3.04 -27.85 7.86
CA GLY A 457 2.82 -28.98 8.76
C GLY A 457 3.88 -29.04 9.87
N THR A 458 4.58 -30.16 9.96
CA THR A 458 5.67 -30.41 10.94
C THR A 458 7.06 -30.01 10.44
N GLN A 459 7.17 -29.41 9.25
CA GLN A 459 8.44 -29.24 8.54
C GLN A 459 8.71 -27.77 8.18
N SER A 460 9.97 -27.35 8.30
CA SER A 460 10.39 -25.95 8.11
C SER A 460 11.60 -25.84 7.19
N GLN A 461 11.70 -24.72 6.47
CA GLN A 461 12.91 -24.24 5.78
C GLN A 461 13.19 -22.80 6.20
N SER A 462 14.46 -22.41 6.27
CA SER A 462 14.88 -21.09 6.74
C SER A 462 15.82 -20.40 5.77
N VAL A 463 15.72 -19.07 5.70
CA VAL A 463 16.58 -18.19 4.89
C VAL A 463 16.97 -16.95 5.70
N THR A 464 18.18 -16.43 5.48
CA THR A 464 18.71 -15.28 6.22
C THR A 464 18.62 -13.98 5.42
N ALA A 465 18.18 -12.90 6.07
CA ALA A 465 18.25 -11.53 5.56
C ALA A 465 18.97 -10.62 6.56
N THR A 466 19.52 -9.48 6.11
CA THR A 466 20.23 -8.53 6.99
C THR A 466 19.44 -7.24 7.15
N LEU A 467 19.10 -6.89 8.39
CA LEU A 467 18.56 -5.59 8.77
C LEU A 467 19.69 -4.69 9.28
N ILE A 468 19.89 -3.52 8.67
CA ILE A 468 20.86 -2.52 9.12
C ILE A 468 20.07 -1.35 9.72
N ILE A 469 20.16 -1.16 11.03
CA ILE A 469 19.50 -0.06 11.75
C ILE A 469 20.49 1.08 11.88
N VAL A 470 20.16 2.23 11.29
CA VAL A 470 20.89 3.49 11.46
C VAL A 470 20.14 4.45 12.37
N ALA A 471 20.86 5.38 12.99
CA ALA A 471 20.24 6.43 13.79
C ALA A 471 19.38 7.35 12.90
N LYS A 472 18.36 7.98 13.49
CA LYS A 472 17.43 8.87 12.79
C LYS A 472 18.19 10.00 12.04
N PRO A 473 17.93 10.23 10.73
CA PRO A 473 18.44 11.39 9.99
C PRO A 473 18.00 12.70 10.67
N ASP A 474 18.95 13.60 10.91
CA ASP A 474 18.70 14.89 11.58
C ASP A 474 19.65 15.98 11.04
N PHE A 475 19.51 17.23 11.45
CA PHE A 475 20.42 18.31 11.05
C PHE A 475 20.82 19.21 12.21
N LEU A 476 22.05 19.72 12.18
CA LEU A 476 22.49 20.79 13.07
C LEU A 476 22.40 22.13 12.34
N LEU A 477 21.69 23.10 12.93
CA LEU A 477 21.68 24.49 12.50
C LEU A 477 22.70 25.30 13.32
N THR A 478 23.58 26.02 12.64
CA THR A 478 24.51 26.98 13.28
C THR A 478 24.44 28.34 12.60
N VAL A 479 24.84 29.40 13.32
CA VAL A 479 24.93 30.77 12.83
C VAL A 479 26.33 31.33 13.14
N THR A 480 26.93 32.02 12.17
CA THR A 480 28.27 32.62 12.29
C THR A 480 28.30 34.01 11.65
N PRO A 481 28.87 35.05 12.31
CA PRO A 481 29.38 35.05 13.67
C PRO A 481 28.25 34.90 14.72
N SER A 482 28.60 34.48 15.94
CA SER A 482 27.63 34.38 17.06
C SER A 482 27.13 35.74 17.56
N SER A 483 27.81 36.84 17.18
CA SER A 483 27.40 38.22 17.46
C SER A 483 27.86 39.16 16.37
N ALA A 484 27.08 40.18 16.04
CA ALA A 484 27.47 41.25 15.13
C ALA A 484 27.05 42.63 15.66
N THR A 485 27.93 43.63 15.50
CA THR A 485 27.63 45.03 15.79
C THR A 485 27.32 45.77 14.49
N VAL A 486 26.15 46.40 14.41
CA VAL A 486 25.67 47.17 13.25
C VAL A 486 25.37 48.61 13.66
N ARG A 487 25.49 49.56 12.73
CA ARG A 487 25.08 50.96 12.95
C ARG A 487 23.60 51.14 12.58
N ASN A 488 22.89 52.02 13.28
CA ASN A 488 21.54 52.44 12.88
C ASN A 488 21.51 52.91 11.41
N GLY A 489 20.55 52.42 10.62
CA GLY A 489 20.44 52.70 9.18
C GLY A 489 21.40 51.91 8.29
N SER A 490 22.21 51.01 8.87
CA SER A 490 23.10 50.09 8.12
C SER A 490 22.62 48.65 8.21
N SER A 491 23.23 47.78 7.40
CA SER A 491 23.02 46.33 7.44
C SER A 491 24.27 45.55 7.86
N THR A 492 24.06 44.30 8.25
CA THR A 492 25.07 43.28 8.56
C THR A 492 24.62 41.92 8.01
N THR A 493 25.50 40.93 7.93
CA THR A 493 25.16 39.57 7.46
C THR A 493 25.61 38.51 8.45
N PHE A 494 24.86 37.41 8.50
CA PHE A 494 25.20 36.19 9.21
C PHE A 494 25.13 35.01 8.24
N THR A 495 26.10 34.12 8.28
CA THR A 495 26.05 32.83 7.58
C THR A 495 25.32 31.82 8.46
N LEU A 496 24.22 31.29 7.95
CA LEU A 496 23.51 30.14 8.49
C LEU A 496 24.10 28.89 7.85
N THR A 497 24.50 27.90 8.63
CA THR A 497 25.00 26.62 8.12
C THR A 497 24.13 25.48 8.67
N VAL A 498 23.54 24.72 7.75
CA VAL A 498 22.82 23.47 8.02
C VAL A 498 23.76 22.31 7.74
N ILE A 499 24.03 21.49 8.74
CA ILE A 499 24.95 20.35 8.68
C ILE A 499 24.14 19.05 8.76
N SER A 500 24.37 18.13 7.83
CA SER A 500 23.76 16.81 7.78
C SER A 500 24.25 15.91 8.92
N ILE A 501 23.31 15.32 9.67
CA ILE A 501 23.57 14.25 10.65
C ILE A 501 22.87 12.97 10.15
N ASN A 502 23.52 11.81 10.31
CA ASN A 502 22.99 10.50 9.90
C ASN A 502 22.45 10.48 8.46
N SER A 503 23.19 11.08 7.52
CA SER A 503 22.86 11.16 6.09
C SER A 503 21.58 11.94 5.73
N PHE A 504 21.07 12.80 6.61
CA PHE A 504 19.96 13.72 6.31
C PHE A 504 20.26 14.58 5.07
N SER A 505 19.32 14.62 4.13
CA SER A 505 19.44 15.41 2.89
C SER A 505 18.13 16.10 2.48
N SER A 506 17.21 16.31 3.41
CA SER A 506 15.93 16.98 3.15
C SER A 506 16.08 18.51 3.16
N PRO A 507 15.21 19.25 2.44
CA PRO A 507 15.17 20.71 2.56
C PRO A 507 14.82 21.14 3.99
N VAL A 508 15.63 22.03 4.56
CA VAL A 508 15.34 22.75 5.79
C VAL A 508 14.81 24.14 5.41
N SER A 509 13.60 24.47 5.85
CA SER A 509 13.05 25.81 5.75
C SER A 509 13.61 26.69 6.85
N LEU A 510 14.14 27.87 6.52
CA LEU A 510 14.80 28.76 7.46
C LEU A 510 13.93 30.01 7.70
N THR A 511 13.67 30.30 8.97
CA THR A 511 12.92 31.48 9.42
C THR A 511 13.71 32.25 10.48
N VAL A 512 13.49 33.57 10.58
CA VAL A 512 14.17 34.42 11.56
C VAL A 512 13.16 35.23 12.36
N ASN A 513 13.34 35.24 13.68
CA ASN A 513 12.66 36.12 14.61
C ASN A 513 13.66 37.17 15.14
N ILE A 514 13.32 38.45 14.99
CA ILE A 514 14.12 39.58 15.47
C ILE A 514 13.24 40.38 16.45
N PRO A 515 13.71 40.67 17.69
CA PRO A 515 12.91 41.39 18.66
C PRO A 515 12.53 42.79 18.16
N ALA A 516 11.23 43.09 18.06
CA ALA A 516 10.70 44.33 17.48
C ALA A 516 11.27 45.62 18.12
N ALA A 517 11.64 45.57 19.41
CA ALA A 517 12.30 46.65 20.14
C ALA A 517 13.63 47.12 19.51
N THR A 518 14.27 46.27 18.69
CA THR A 518 15.52 46.62 17.98
C THR A 518 15.31 47.54 16.78
N GLN A 519 14.08 47.68 16.24
CA GLN A 519 13.85 48.38 14.97
C GLN A 519 14.77 47.86 13.84
N ALA A 520 14.80 46.54 13.67
CA ALA A 520 15.54 45.84 12.62
C ALA A 520 14.67 44.79 11.90
N THR A 521 14.98 44.55 10.63
CA THR A 521 14.31 43.57 9.76
C THR A 521 15.33 42.56 9.22
N GLY A 522 14.89 41.32 9.00
CA GLY A 522 15.73 40.23 8.53
C GLY A 522 15.19 39.59 7.27
N SER A 523 16.08 39.24 6.35
CA SER A 523 15.79 38.42 5.18
C SER A 523 16.81 37.30 5.04
N ILE A 524 16.36 36.09 4.70
CA ILE A 524 17.23 34.92 4.49
C ILE A 524 17.21 34.57 3.00
N SER A 525 18.39 34.39 2.41
CA SER A 525 18.54 33.95 1.02
C SER A 525 19.63 32.86 0.88
N PRO A 526 19.31 31.69 0.31
CA PRO A 526 17.96 31.18 0.03
C PRO A 526 17.20 30.87 1.34
N SER A 527 15.88 31.01 1.34
CA SER A 527 15.01 30.75 2.51
C SER A 527 14.82 29.25 2.83
N SER A 528 15.32 28.36 1.98
CA SER A 528 15.45 26.94 2.28
C SER A 528 16.74 26.38 1.67
N VAL A 529 17.35 25.43 2.37
CA VAL A 529 18.58 24.72 1.95
C VAL A 529 18.46 23.23 2.21
N ALA A 530 18.92 22.40 1.26
CA ALA A 530 19.07 20.97 1.45
C ALA A 530 20.59 20.66 1.54
N PRO A 531 21.10 20.16 2.67
CA PRO A 531 22.49 19.71 2.74
C PRO A 531 22.66 18.41 1.93
N PRO A 532 23.81 18.17 1.26
CA PRO A 532 24.15 16.85 0.79
C PRO A 532 24.36 15.91 1.99
N ALA A 533 24.04 14.62 1.83
CA ALA A 533 24.18 13.63 2.91
C ALA A 533 25.62 13.58 3.44
N GLY A 534 25.80 13.80 4.74
CA GLY A 534 27.12 13.89 5.40
C GLY A 534 27.90 15.19 5.15
N GLY A 535 27.32 16.17 4.46
CA GLY A 535 27.91 17.49 4.23
C GLY A 535 27.06 18.64 4.79
N SER A 536 27.24 19.85 4.25
CA SER A 536 26.57 21.05 4.74
C SER A 536 26.08 21.96 3.61
N ALA A 537 25.01 22.71 3.85
CA ALA A 537 24.55 23.79 2.99
C ALA A 537 24.42 25.10 3.77
N THR A 538 24.59 26.23 3.08
CA THR A 538 24.66 27.57 3.70
C THR A 538 23.62 28.53 3.13
N ALA A 539 23.05 29.38 3.98
CA ALA A 539 22.23 30.52 3.59
C ALA A 539 22.71 31.81 4.25
N THR A 540 22.44 32.96 3.65
CA THR A 540 22.80 34.27 4.19
C THR A 540 21.59 34.94 4.80
N LEU A 541 21.68 35.28 6.10
CA LEU A 541 20.72 36.13 6.81
C LEU A 541 21.23 37.57 6.78
N THR A 542 20.48 38.47 6.13
CA THR A 542 20.77 39.90 6.07
C THR A 542 20.01 40.68 7.15
N VAL A 543 20.78 41.13 8.14
CA VAL A 543 20.52 42.08 9.23
C VAL A 543 20.29 43.55 8.83
N THR A 544 19.10 44.11 8.57
CA THR A 544 18.96 45.56 8.25
C THR A 544 18.32 46.37 9.39
N THR A 545 18.90 47.51 9.77
CA THR A 545 18.35 48.39 10.82
C THR A 545 17.75 49.68 10.26
N TYR A 546 16.69 50.21 10.89
CA TYR A 546 16.18 51.54 10.56
C TYR A 546 17.15 52.64 11.03
N ALA A 547 17.17 53.78 10.33
CA ALA A 547 17.98 54.94 10.73
C ALA A 547 17.61 55.50 12.12
N THR A 548 16.37 55.26 12.58
CA THR A 548 15.85 55.62 13.91
C THR A 548 16.06 54.55 14.99
N ALA A 549 16.73 53.43 14.67
CA ALA A 549 16.89 52.33 15.61
C ALA A 549 17.65 52.76 16.89
N PRO A 550 17.14 52.42 18.08
CA PRO A 550 17.77 52.80 19.35
C PRO A 550 19.07 52.01 19.59
N ALA A 551 19.93 52.56 20.45
CA ALA A 551 21.06 51.82 20.99
C ALA A 551 20.55 50.65 21.83
N ALA A 552 20.66 49.43 21.29
CA ALA A 552 20.04 48.23 21.86
C ALA A 552 20.86 46.98 21.52
N SER A 553 20.77 45.96 22.37
CA SER A 553 21.25 44.61 22.03
C SER A 553 20.10 43.62 22.15
N GLY A 554 19.97 42.71 21.19
CA GLY A 554 18.89 41.74 21.15
C GLY A 554 19.35 40.41 20.56
N THR A 555 18.78 39.31 21.05
CA THR A 555 19.02 37.98 20.50
C THR A 555 18.14 37.79 19.27
N ILE A 556 18.76 37.56 18.12
CA ILE A 556 18.12 37.01 16.93
C ILE A 556 17.98 35.50 17.15
N THR A 557 16.79 34.95 16.91
CA THR A 557 16.56 33.50 16.86
C THR A 557 16.27 33.09 15.43
N VAL A 558 17.03 32.14 14.91
CA VAL A 558 16.80 31.50 13.61
C VAL A 558 16.26 30.10 13.87
N THR A 559 15.15 29.76 13.25
CA THR A 559 14.50 28.44 13.36
C THR A 559 14.56 27.75 12.01
N GLY A 560 15.19 26.58 11.97
CA GLY A 560 15.18 25.66 10.85
C GLY A 560 14.16 24.55 11.07
N THR A 561 13.32 24.26 10.09
CA THR A 561 12.31 23.19 10.14
C THR A 561 12.40 22.25 8.93
N SER A 562 12.26 20.94 9.15
CA SER A 562 12.15 19.94 8.09
C SER A 562 11.26 18.78 8.54
N GLY A 563 10.02 18.75 8.06
CA GLY A 563 8.99 17.87 8.63
C GLY A 563 8.74 18.22 10.11
N GLU A 564 8.86 17.22 10.98
CA GLU A 564 8.75 17.39 12.44
C GLU A 564 10.04 17.93 13.08
N LEU A 565 11.19 17.80 12.41
CA LEU A 565 12.49 18.22 12.96
C LEU A 565 12.58 19.73 13.01
N THR A 566 12.82 20.29 14.20
CA THR A 566 12.91 21.73 14.44
C THR A 566 14.12 22.05 15.31
N HIS A 567 15.06 22.81 14.76
CA HIS A 567 16.28 23.25 15.47
C HIS A 567 16.40 24.77 15.45
N THR A 568 16.97 25.34 16.51
CA THR A 568 17.16 26.79 16.63
C THR A 568 18.62 27.15 16.84
N ALA A 569 19.04 28.24 16.21
CA ALA A 569 20.35 28.86 16.43
C ALA A 569 20.15 30.34 16.78
N THR A 570 20.97 30.87 17.68
CA THR A 570 20.84 32.25 18.16
C THR A 570 22.11 33.06 17.93
N ALA A 571 21.93 34.35 17.62
CA ALA A 571 23.02 35.30 17.46
C ALA A 571 22.68 36.63 18.14
N THR A 572 23.67 37.29 18.75
CA THR A 572 23.48 38.60 19.37
C THR A 572 23.66 39.72 18.35
N LEU A 573 22.59 40.47 18.07
CA LEU A 573 22.67 41.73 17.36
C LEU A 573 22.90 42.88 18.36
N THR A 574 23.95 43.65 18.19
CA THR A 574 24.17 44.89 18.93
C THR A 574 24.05 46.07 17.97
N ILE A 575 23.03 46.89 18.14
CA ILE A 575 22.88 48.15 17.41
C ILE A 575 23.70 49.18 18.15
N SER A 576 24.90 49.44 17.63
CA SER A 576 25.61 50.66 18.00
C SER A 576 24.81 51.83 17.43
N PRO A 577 24.54 52.90 18.20
CA PRO A 577 24.25 54.17 17.56
C PRO A 577 25.45 54.53 16.69
N THR A 578 25.22 55.23 15.59
CA THR A 578 26.31 55.89 14.87
C THR A 578 27.10 56.69 15.89
N ALA A 579 28.41 56.40 15.99
CA ALA A 579 29.31 57.04 16.93
C ALA A 579 29.53 58.51 16.50
N GLY A 580 28.52 59.33 16.72
CA GLY A 580 28.46 60.75 16.37
C GLY A 580 29.50 61.48 17.20
N ARG A 581 30.73 61.51 16.67
CA ARG A 581 31.94 61.90 17.39
C ARG A 581 31.67 63.13 18.26
N ILE A 582 31.76 62.96 19.56
CA ILE A 582 31.27 63.95 20.54
C ILE A 582 32.01 65.26 20.31
N CYS A 583 31.33 66.42 20.41
CA CYS A 583 31.95 67.74 20.32
C CYS A 583 32.84 68.04 21.55
N ILE A 584 33.86 67.21 21.81
CA ILE A 584 34.48 66.97 23.11
C ILE A 584 35.07 68.22 23.77
N ILE A 585 35.63 69.16 23.01
CA ILE A 585 36.09 70.44 23.59
C ILE A 585 34.89 71.26 24.08
N ALA A 586 33.79 71.30 23.33
CA ALA A 586 32.56 71.96 23.76
C ALA A 586 31.90 71.20 24.93
N THR A 587 31.81 69.87 24.88
CA THR A 587 31.29 69.06 26.02
C THR A 587 32.11 69.29 27.28
N ALA A 588 33.45 69.37 27.21
CA ALA A 588 34.30 69.71 28.35
C ALA A 588 34.11 71.17 28.82
N THR A 589 33.91 72.10 27.89
CA THR A 589 33.72 73.54 28.19
C THR A 589 32.38 73.83 28.86
N TYR A 590 31.28 73.26 28.34
CA TYR A 590 29.92 73.50 28.81
C TYR A 590 29.47 72.46 29.87
N GLY A 591 30.15 71.31 29.95
CA GLY A 591 30.02 70.33 31.04
C GLY A 591 28.98 69.22 30.80
N SER A 592 28.22 69.28 29.72
CA SER A 592 27.24 68.26 29.33
C SER A 592 27.03 68.26 27.82
N GLU A 593 26.72 67.10 27.24
CA GLU A 593 26.29 67.02 25.84
C GLU A 593 24.87 67.59 25.59
N LEU A 594 24.10 67.78 26.67
CA LEU A 594 22.76 68.35 26.67
C LEU A 594 22.78 69.86 26.97
N ALA A 595 23.96 70.47 27.15
CA ALA A 595 24.06 71.92 27.23
C ALA A 595 23.58 72.55 25.90
N PRO A 596 22.79 73.65 25.91
CA PRO A 596 22.16 74.20 24.71
C PRO A 596 23.14 74.46 23.56
N GLU A 597 24.35 74.92 23.87
CA GLU A 597 25.42 75.22 22.91
C GLU A 597 25.97 73.94 22.24
N VAL A 598 26.10 72.86 23.00
CA VAL A 598 26.57 71.55 22.50
C VAL A 598 25.46 70.84 21.73
N TYR A 599 24.22 70.94 22.21
CA TYR A 599 23.04 70.40 21.52
C TYR A 599 22.79 71.09 20.17
N PHE A 600 22.96 72.42 20.09
CA PHE A 600 22.96 73.17 18.83
C PHE A 600 24.01 72.64 17.86
N LEU A 601 25.29 72.52 18.29
CA LEU A 601 26.36 72.01 17.44
C LEU A 601 26.09 70.60 16.90
N ARG A 602 25.51 69.72 17.73
CA ARG A 602 25.06 68.39 17.32
C ARG A 602 23.96 68.47 16.26
N LEU A 603 22.88 69.22 16.50
CA LEU A 603 21.78 69.33 15.56
C LEU A 603 22.20 69.92 14.21
N PHE A 604 23.02 70.98 14.21
CA PHE A 604 23.54 71.57 12.98
C PHE A 604 24.36 70.54 12.19
N ARG A 605 25.31 69.87 12.86
CA ARG A 605 26.13 68.81 12.25
C ARG A 605 25.26 67.66 11.72
N ASP A 606 24.37 67.11 12.53
CA ASP A 606 23.68 65.85 12.27
C ASP A 606 22.46 66.02 11.33
N ARG A 607 21.89 67.22 11.21
CA ARG A 607 20.70 67.49 10.36
C ARG A 607 20.94 68.43 9.17
N SER A 608 22.01 69.22 9.19
CA SER A 608 22.35 70.14 8.08
C SER A 608 23.68 69.81 7.40
N VAL A 609 24.70 69.38 8.14
CA VAL A 609 26.02 69.08 7.54
C VAL A 609 26.11 67.64 7.02
N GLN A 610 25.84 66.63 7.85
CA GLN A 610 26.01 65.21 7.48
C GLN A 610 24.92 64.66 6.55
N THR A 611 23.82 65.38 6.38
CA THR A 611 22.73 65.07 5.46
C THR A 611 23.02 65.44 4.00
N THR A 612 24.19 66.02 3.72
CA THR A 612 24.63 66.51 2.40
C THR A 612 25.90 65.81 1.96
N PHE A 613 26.11 65.67 0.65
CA PHE A 613 27.33 65.09 0.08
C PHE A 613 28.54 65.99 0.35
N ALA A 614 28.47 67.27 -0.01
CA ALA A 614 29.57 68.20 0.25
C ALA A 614 29.87 68.36 1.75
N GLY A 615 28.84 68.41 2.59
CA GLY A 615 28.99 68.54 4.05
C GLY A 615 29.53 67.28 4.72
N SER A 616 29.08 66.08 4.35
CA SER A 616 29.60 64.82 4.90
C SER A 616 31.07 64.61 4.56
N GLN A 617 31.47 64.88 3.31
CA GLN A 617 32.87 64.72 2.87
C GLN A 617 33.79 65.76 3.50
N PHE A 618 33.33 67.02 3.67
CA PHE A 618 34.05 67.98 4.50
C PHE A 618 34.21 67.49 5.94
N MET A 619 33.14 66.94 6.53
CA MET A 619 33.17 66.46 7.91
C MET A 619 34.14 65.30 8.12
N ASP A 620 34.38 64.42 7.15
CA ASP A 620 35.39 63.36 7.31
C ASP A 620 36.82 63.93 7.42
N VAL A 621 37.18 64.90 6.58
CA VAL A 621 38.48 65.61 6.66
C VAL A 621 38.59 66.42 7.94
N PHE A 622 37.56 67.19 8.28
CA PHE A 622 37.50 67.97 9.51
C PHE A 622 37.61 67.07 10.75
N ASN A 623 36.93 65.93 10.77
CA ASN A 623 36.99 64.97 11.86
C ASN A 623 38.39 64.33 11.97
N ALA A 624 39.03 63.95 10.86
CA ALA A 624 40.39 63.42 10.88
C ALA A 624 41.38 64.41 11.51
N TRP A 625 41.28 65.69 11.15
CA TRP A 625 42.07 66.76 11.76
C TRP A 625 41.69 67.01 13.23
N TYR A 626 40.42 67.29 13.53
CA TYR A 626 39.96 67.69 14.87
C TYR A 626 40.22 66.62 15.94
N TYR A 627 39.95 65.34 15.65
CA TYR A 627 40.15 64.27 16.64
C TYR A 627 41.62 63.83 16.80
N SER A 628 42.55 64.36 16.00
CA SER A 628 43.99 64.12 16.20
C SER A 628 44.56 64.82 17.44
N PHE A 629 43.92 65.90 17.92
CA PHE A 629 44.39 66.69 19.07
C PHE A 629 43.30 67.00 20.11
N SER A 630 42.02 67.03 19.71
CA SER A 630 40.94 67.47 20.60
C SER A 630 40.68 66.61 21.84
N PRO A 631 40.97 65.28 21.91
CA PRO A 631 40.84 64.51 23.14
C PRO A 631 41.74 65.04 24.27
N THR A 632 43.02 65.27 23.95
CA THR A 632 44.01 65.82 24.88
C THR A 632 43.61 67.21 25.36
N VAL A 633 43.14 68.08 24.46
CA VAL A 633 42.65 69.42 24.82
C VAL A 633 41.40 69.35 25.71
N ALA A 634 40.46 68.46 25.41
CA ALA A 634 39.23 68.31 26.19
C ALA A 634 39.50 67.85 27.63
N GLU A 635 40.53 67.04 27.87
CA GLU A 635 40.90 66.59 29.21
C GLU A 635 41.51 67.73 30.06
N TYR A 636 42.42 68.52 29.48
CA TYR A 636 42.92 69.73 30.14
C TYR A 636 41.81 70.77 30.41
N VAL A 637 40.85 70.93 29.49
CA VAL A 637 39.69 71.82 29.67
C VAL A 637 38.75 71.32 30.78
N ARG A 638 38.54 70.00 30.91
CA ARG A 638 37.67 69.43 31.95
C ARG A 638 38.27 69.56 33.35
N SER A 639 39.59 69.40 33.45
CA SER A 639 40.34 69.40 34.72
C SER A 639 40.67 70.80 35.27
N ASN A 640 40.59 71.87 34.47
CA ASN A 640 41.00 73.22 34.89
C ASN A 640 39.93 74.29 34.63
N LEU A 641 39.38 74.86 35.71
CA LEU A 641 38.30 75.88 35.66
C LEU A 641 38.69 77.20 34.96
N LEU A 642 39.96 77.62 35.07
CA LEU A 642 40.44 78.84 34.40
C LEU A 642 40.56 78.60 32.89
N LEU A 643 41.16 77.47 32.48
CA LEU A 643 41.25 77.08 31.07
C LEU A 643 39.86 76.86 30.46
N ARG A 644 38.93 76.27 31.21
CA ARG A 644 37.52 76.12 30.84
C ARG A 644 36.85 77.47 30.55
N SER A 645 37.15 78.49 31.36
CA SER A 645 36.61 79.84 31.20
C SER A 645 37.22 80.55 29.97
N ILE A 646 38.52 80.38 29.73
CA ILE A 646 39.22 80.89 28.54
C ILE A 646 38.65 80.24 27.27
N VAL A 647 38.49 78.91 27.24
CA VAL A 647 37.92 78.21 26.08
C VAL A 647 36.45 78.57 25.88
N LYS A 648 35.67 78.83 26.93
CA LYS A 648 34.30 79.36 26.78
C LYS A 648 34.28 80.73 26.11
N ALA A 649 35.20 81.63 26.45
CA ALA A 649 35.34 82.93 25.78
C ALA A 649 35.79 82.79 24.31
N VAL A 650 36.67 81.83 23.99
CA VAL A 650 37.11 81.54 22.61
C VAL A 650 36.02 80.87 21.77
N LEU A 651 35.16 80.03 22.36
CA LEU A 651 34.06 79.37 21.64
C LEU A 651 32.86 80.30 21.39
N TYR A 652 32.66 81.35 22.20
CA TYR A 652 31.46 82.19 22.10
C TYR A 652 31.28 82.88 20.74
N PRO A 653 32.29 83.53 20.11
CA PRO A 653 32.13 84.08 18.77
C PRO A 653 32.01 83.00 17.69
N LEU A 654 32.60 81.80 17.91
CA LEU A 654 32.50 80.68 16.96
C LEU A 654 31.07 80.12 16.91
N LEU A 655 30.41 79.98 18.06
CA LEU A 655 29.00 79.63 18.14
C LEU A 655 28.13 80.66 17.42
N GLY A 656 28.38 81.96 17.62
CA GLY A 656 27.68 83.03 16.90
C GLY A 656 27.82 82.93 15.37
N ILE A 657 29.04 82.65 14.88
CA ILE A 657 29.28 82.43 13.44
C ILE A 657 28.51 81.20 12.93
N LEU A 658 28.47 80.11 13.70
CA LEU A 658 27.77 78.88 13.31
C LEU A 658 26.24 79.02 13.36
N HIS A 659 25.68 79.80 14.29
CA HIS A 659 24.27 80.19 14.27
C HIS A 659 23.92 80.98 13.00
N ALA A 660 24.75 81.94 12.61
CA ALA A 660 24.56 82.72 11.38
C ALA A 660 24.73 81.84 10.11
N ALA A 661 25.66 80.88 10.13
CA ALA A 661 25.82 79.90 9.06
C ALA A 661 24.62 78.94 8.93
N GLN A 662 24.02 78.51 10.05
CA GLN A 662 22.76 77.76 10.01
C GLN A 662 21.62 78.62 9.43
N TRP A 663 21.57 79.93 9.70
CA TRP A 663 20.59 80.81 9.09
C TRP A 663 20.76 80.88 7.56
N VAL A 664 22.00 80.98 7.05
CA VAL A 664 22.31 80.86 5.61
C VAL A 664 21.89 79.50 5.03
N TYR A 665 22.13 78.40 5.75
CA TYR A 665 21.67 77.07 5.30
C TYR A 665 20.14 77.01 5.19
N VAL A 666 19.41 77.55 6.17
CA VAL A 666 17.94 77.56 6.18
C VAL A 666 17.37 78.46 5.09
N THR A 667 17.96 79.63 4.80
CA THR A 667 17.47 80.51 3.72
C THR A 667 17.71 79.94 2.31
N LEU A 668 18.62 78.97 2.17
CA LEU A 668 18.95 78.31 0.90
C LEU A 668 18.47 76.85 0.82
N SER A 669 17.70 76.36 1.79
CA SER A 669 17.38 74.93 1.96
C SER A 669 16.52 74.30 0.85
N PHE A 670 16.14 75.07 -0.18
CA PHE A 670 15.57 74.55 -1.43
C PHE A 670 16.58 73.71 -2.23
N ASN A 671 17.89 73.88 -1.98
CA ASN A 671 18.95 73.01 -2.49
C ASN A 671 20.00 72.77 -1.38
N PRO A 672 19.95 71.62 -0.67
CA PRO A 672 20.81 71.37 0.48
C PRO A 672 22.32 71.43 0.21
N GLU A 673 22.80 70.95 -0.94
CA GLU A 673 24.23 71.00 -1.31
C GLU A 673 24.70 72.44 -1.53
N LEU A 674 23.93 73.25 -2.26
CA LEU A 674 24.23 74.68 -2.42
C LEU A 674 24.15 75.42 -1.07
N ALA A 675 23.18 75.07 -0.23
CA ALA A 675 22.98 75.67 1.08
C ALA A 675 24.15 75.40 2.03
N ILE A 676 24.68 74.16 2.08
CA ILE A 676 25.80 73.83 2.96
C ILE A 676 27.12 74.44 2.47
N VAL A 677 27.35 74.49 1.16
CA VAL A 677 28.54 75.13 0.58
C VAL A 677 28.51 76.64 0.82
N ALA A 678 27.37 77.30 0.63
CA ALA A 678 27.20 78.72 0.94
C ALA A 678 27.39 79.01 2.43
N ALA A 679 26.81 78.20 3.32
CA ALA A 679 26.99 78.31 4.77
C ALA A 679 28.46 78.09 5.19
N GLY A 680 29.17 77.14 4.54
CA GLY A 680 30.58 76.87 4.76
C GLY A 680 31.50 78.03 4.33
N ILE A 681 31.26 78.62 3.15
CA ILE A 681 31.97 79.82 2.68
C ILE A 681 31.72 81.00 3.63
N PHE A 682 30.47 81.20 4.06
CA PHE A 682 30.11 82.26 4.99
C PHE A 682 30.79 82.10 6.37
N ALA A 683 30.73 80.90 6.96
CA ALA A 683 31.37 80.58 8.24
C ALA A 683 32.89 80.74 8.18
N SER A 684 33.54 80.15 7.18
CA SER A 684 34.99 80.21 6.98
C SER A 684 35.48 81.64 6.72
N GLY A 685 34.70 82.44 5.97
CA GLY A 685 34.92 83.87 5.78
C GLY A 685 34.95 84.63 7.11
N LEU A 686 33.92 84.47 7.95
CA LEU A 686 33.85 85.11 9.26
C LEU A 686 34.94 84.61 10.23
N ILE A 687 35.28 83.32 10.21
CA ILE A 687 36.37 82.75 11.03
C ILE A 687 37.72 83.42 10.69
N GLY A 688 38.01 83.62 9.40
CA GLY A 688 39.22 84.34 8.97
C GLY A 688 39.25 85.80 9.48
N ILE A 689 38.10 86.49 9.47
CA ILE A 689 38.00 87.88 9.94
C ILE A 689 38.13 87.97 11.47
N VAL A 690 37.49 87.08 12.23
CA VAL A 690 37.42 87.16 13.70
C VAL A 690 38.69 86.60 14.37
N TYR A 691 39.19 85.45 13.92
CA TYR A 691 40.29 84.75 14.59
C TYR A 691 41.67 84.99 13.97
N PHE A 692 41.75 85.13 12.64
CA PHE A 692 43.03 85.18 11.94
C PHE A 692 43.47 86.61 11.57
N ALA A 693 42.54 87.52 11.25
CA ALA A 693 42.88 88.89 10.90
C ALA A 693 43.54 89.70 12.03
N PRO A 694 43.09 89.64 13.31
CA PRO A 694 43.72 90.45 14.37
C PRO A 694 45.17 90.00 14.70
N PRO A 695 45.48 88.70 14.87
CA PRO A 695 46.86 88.26 15.07
C PRO A 695 47.77 88.52 13.86
N THR A 696 47.26 88.39 12.63
CA THR A 696 48.07 88.66 11.42
C THR A 696 48.29 90.15 11.19
N LEU A 697 47.33 91.02 11.53
CA LEU A 697 47.52 92.48 11.57
C LEU A 697 48.63 92.85 12.56
N LEU A 698 48.60 92.28 13.78
CA LEU A 698 49.58 92.51 14.83
C LEU A 698 50.98 92.00 14.46
N ALA A 699 51.08 90.76 13.94
CA ALA A 699 52.35 90.21 13.49
C ALA A 699 52.99 91.03 12.36
N LEU A 700 52.18 91.53 11.42
CA LEU A 700 52.67 92.36 10.31
C LEU A 700 53.01 93.80 10.72
N SER A 701 52.30 94.38 11.70
CA SER A 701 52.66 95.70 12.23
C SER A 701 53.96 95.64 13.04
N LEU A 702 54.12 94.63 13.90
CA LEU A 702 55.38 94.36 14.62
C LEU A 702 56.56 94.11 13.67
N ALA A 703 56.35 93.29 12.63
CA ALA A 703 57.35 93.05 11.58
C ALA A 703 57.56 94.24 10.61
N ARG A 704 56.81 95.33 10.77
CA ARG A 704 56.78 96.51 9.88
C ARG A 704 56.49 96.18 8.39
N ARG A 705 55.86 95.05 8.11
CA ARG A 705 55.55 94.55 6.75
C ARG A 705 54.13 94.91 6.32
N LYS A 706 53.97 95.32 5.06
CA LYS A 706 52.69 95.69 4.45
C LYS A 706 52.22 94.61 3.47
N VAL A 707 50.93 94.28 3.50
CA VAL A 707 50.35 93.29 2.57
C VAL A 707 50.34 93.86 1.15
N SER A 708 50.96 93.15 0.20
CA SER A 708 50.98 93.56 -1.20
C SER A 708 49.66 93.25 -1.91
N ARG A 709 49.37 93.94 -3.03
CA ARG A 709 48.28 93.49 -3.94
C ARG A 709 48.63 92.18 -4.67
N LEU A 710 49.92 91.84 -4.78
CA LEU A 710 50.40 90.66 -5.52
C LEU A 710 50.07 89.36 -4.79
N THR A 711 50.19 89.36 -3.45
CA THR A 711 49.89 88.23 -2.57
C THR A 711 48.40 87.84 -2.50
N LEU A 712 47.49 88.70 -2.96
CA LEU A 712 46.05 88.38 -3.04
C LEU A 712 45.67 87.65 -4.34
N LYS A 713 46.43 87.85 -5.44
CA LYS A 713 46.13 87.21 -6.74
C LYS A 713 46.19 85.67 -6.71
N PRO A 714 47.26 85.00 -6.24
CA PRO A 714 47.32 83.53 -6.27
C PRO A 714 46.25 82.89 -5.41
N LEU A 715 45.88 83.54 -4.30
CA LEU A 715 44.84 83.07 -3.39
C LEU A 715 43.44 83.17 -4.02
N ALA A 716 43.17 84.21 -4.80
CA ALA A 716 41.93 84.32 -5.59
C ALA A 716 41.85 83.26 -6.69
N TYR A 717 42.95 82.98 -7.41
CA TYR A 717 43.00 81.91 -8.41
C TYR A 717 42.79 80.53 -7.76
N ALA A 718 43.44 80.26 -6.62
CA ALA A 718 43.25 79.02 -5.86
C ALA A 718 41.79 78.85 -5.38
N TRP A 719 41.15 79.92 -4.90
CA TRP A 719 39.75 79.88 -4.47
C TRP A 719 38.80 79.54 -5.64
N VAL A 720 38.96 80.19 -6.80
CA VAL A 720 38.16 79.87 -8.00
C VAL A 720 38.40 78.43 -8.46
N ALA A 721 39.64 77.94 -8.42
CA ALA A 721 39.95 76.55 -8.73
C ALA A 721 39.28 75.57 -7.74
N CYS A 722 39.21 75.89 -6.45
CA CYS A 722 38.50 75.08 -5.45
C CYS A 722 36.99 75.02 -5.74
N VAL A 723 36.37 76.14 -6.12
CA VAL A 723 34.93 76.16 -6.51
C VAL A 723 34.68 75.32 -7.77
N LEU A 724 35.53 75.42 -8.79
CA LEU A 724 35.42 74.60 -10.00
C LEU A 724 35.59 73.10 -9.69
N LEU A 725 36.58 72.74 -8.86
CA LEU A 725 36.77 71.36 -8.41
C LEU A 725 35.60 70.84 -7.58
N LEU A 726 34.97 71.70 -6.76
CA LEU A 726 33.77 71.33 -5.98
C LEU A 726 32.61 70.97 -6.91
N VAL A 727 32.30 71.81 -7.90
CA VAL A 727 31.25 71.54 -8.90
C VAL A 727 31.54 70.26 -9.69
N ILE A 728 32.81 70.01 -10.07
CA ILE A 728 33.21 68.77 -10.73
C ILE A 728 33.02 67.56 -9.79
N SER A 729 33.39 67.65 -8.52
CA SER A 729 33.19 66.55 -7.55
C SER A 729 31.72 66.27 -7.23
N GLU A 730 30.85 67.28 -7.29
CA GLU A 730 29.40 67.13 -7.13
C GLU A 730 28.81 66.37 -8.34
N LEU A 731 29.07 66.87 -9.56
CA LEU A 731 28.59 66.29 -10.82
C LEU A 731 29.11 64.87 -11.11
N SER A 732 30.23 64.48 -10.49
CA SER A 732 30.79 63.13 -10.58
C SER A 732 30.57 62.28 -9.31
N SER A 733 29.91 62.85 -8.29
CA SER A 733 29.73 62.25 -6.95
C SER A 733 31.01 61.65 -6.36
N ALA A 734 32.17 62.28 -6.63
CA ALA A 734 33.49 61.72 -6.39
C ALA A 734 34.00 62.02 -4.96
N PRO A 735 33.99 61.06 -4.01
CA PRO A 735 34.15 61.36 -2.58
C PRO A 735 35.50 61.99 -2.24
N VAL A 736 36.59 61.40 -2.72
CA VAL A 736 37.97 61.88 -2.48
C VAL A 736 38.20 63.28 -3.07
N LEU A 737 37.59 63.58 -4.21
CA LEU A 737 37.71 64.90 -4.84
C LEU A 737 36.90 65.95 -4.06
N MET A 738 35.72 65.58 -3.53
CA MET A 738 34.91 66.44 -2.67
C MET A 738 35.59 66.72 -1.32
N MET A 739 36.21 65.71 -0.71
CA MET A 739 37.04 65.87 0.50
C MET A 739 38.15 66.91 0.27
N PHE A 740 38.86 66.82 -0.85
CA PHE A 740 39.96 67.74 -1.17
C PHE A 740 39.45 69.16 -1.53
N SER A 741 38.39 69.27 -2.33
CA SER A 741 37.87 70.55 -2.80
C SER A 741 37.24 71.37 -1.66
N THR A 742 36.42 70.75 -0.81
CA THR A 742 35.78 71.43 0.33
C THR A 742 36.78 71.91 1.38
N ALA A 743 37.75 71.06 1.76
CA ALA A 743 38.79 71.44 2.72
C ALA A 743 39.68 72.58 2.19
N SER A 744 40.06 72.51 0.91
CA SER A 744 40.85 73.56 0.25
C SER A 744 40.07 74.87 0.11
N LEU A 745 38.76 74.80 -0.18
CA LEU A 745 37.88 75.96 -0.26
C LEU A 745 37.75 76.67 1.11
N VAL A 746 37.58 75.93 2.20
CA VAL A 746 37.52 76.48 3.56
C VAL A 746 38.85 77.17 3.93
N LEU A 747 39.99 76.52 3.69
CA LEU A 747 41.31 77.07 4.01
C LEU A 747 41.63 78.33 3.18
N THR A 748 41.35 78.31 1.88
CA THR A 748 41.56 79.48 1.01
C THR A 748 40.61 80.62 1.36
N THR A 749 39.38 80.34 1.80
CA THR A 749 38.42 81.37 2.25
C THR A 749 38.87 82.02 3.57
N ILE A 750 39.31 81.24 4.57
CA ILE A 750 39.87 81.75 5.84
C ILE A 750 41.08 82.65 5.57
N ALA A 751 42.04 82.17 4.78
CA ALA A 751 43.23 82.95 4.44
C ALA A 751 42.87 84.20 3.63
N GLY A 752 41.92 84.10 2.69
CA GLY A 752 41.48 85.18 1.83
C GLY A 752 40.83 86.32 2.61
N SER A 753 39.86 86.01 3.47
CA SER A 753 39.15 87.02 4.26
C SER A 753 40.06 87.68 5.30
N ALA A 754 40.96 86.92 5.93
CA ALA A 754 41.97 87.45 6.86
C ALA A 754 42.94 88.41 6.15
N ILE A 755 43.61 87.96 5.09
CA ILE A 755 44.61 88.77 4.37
C ILE A 755 43.94 90.01 3.73
N TYR A 756 42.71 89.89 3.23
CA TYR A 756 41.97 91.02 2.68
C TYR A 756 41.59 92.07 3.75
N THR A 757 41.09 91.65 4.91
CA THR A 757 40.74 92.58 6.00
C THR A 757 41.98 93.25 6.59
N VAL A 758 43.09 92.53 6.78
CA VAL A 758 44.39 93.13 7.14
C VAL A 758 44.85 94.14 6.08
N ALA A 759 44.78 93.78 4.79
CA ALA A 759 45.17 94.68 3.70
C ALA A 759 44.25 95.91 3.53
N ARG A 760 43.04 95.89 4.11
CA ARG A 760 42.15 97.05 4.22
C ARG A 760 42.44 97.87 5.49
N ALA A 761 42.63 97.22 6.64
CA ALA A 761 43.02 97.89 7.89
C ALA A 761 44.35 98.65 7.73
N GLN A 762 45.37 98.04 7.11
CA GLN A 762 46.64 98.70 6.76
C GLN A 762 46.54 99.84 5.72
N ARG A 763 45.33 100.16 5.21
CA ARG A 763 45.04 101.34 4.39
C ARG A 763 44.13 102.37 5.08
N LEU A 764 43.47 101.99 6.18
CA LEU A 764 42.64 102.87 7.02
C LEU A 764 43.40 103.35 8.27
N LEU A 765 44.46 102.64 8.64
CA LEU A 765 45.46 103.03 9.65
C LEU A 765 46.68 103.73 9.00
N LYS A 766 46.40 104.56 7.99
CA LYS A 766 47.32 105.42 7.25
C LYS A 766 46.65 106.76 7.00
#